data_AF-A0A944WHB4-F1
#
_entry.id   AF-A0A944WHB4-F1
#
_cell.length_a   1.000
_cell.length_b   1.000
_cell.length_c   1.000
_cell.angle_alpha   90.00
_cell.angle_beta   90.00
_cell.angle_gamma   90.00
#
_symmetry.space_group_name_H-M   'P 1'
#
loop_
_entity.id
_entity.type
_entity.pdbx_description
1 polymer ?
#
loop_
_entity_poly.entity_id
_entity_poly.type
_entity_poly.pdbx_seq_one_letter_code
_entity_poly.pdbx_strand_id
1 'polypeptide(L)'
;MSSRTIDLVDSEWRDLSLLQRLPGRLKNWLLVGVAAGFLFVWIMPVTYEVADDIGAQMILAGDDGFAAAAEVPFLSWTFNHSFYLLYQAAPAVPWYGILLVTTQALGLSLLGFCLASSISHRRWLACLIPFFLAFAYQSLLTLTFTKAALTLEFAVFAFLLLQRLHPHQFNKNKWTQQKVALGLLILALLWRWKLGLLCFVFAAPLLLFTSKKLRRVLIINLFLVLTVVAIDRSLDRLTRPPAWQEYMSFYSLRAELFDMPSGRVGERPTDLSAVTTAANWTADDYELIRNSWMLHDQRLANSHSFQRFLTAAKTADASSSWKQTVGHLRDNALLLFTFLPLILAVVLLQSRDALADPLLSKKLWAALLLGAPFLFLTYFRLVPRIAMPILFYILTVFALLVRSSDQKSKPSLQSWFSDKANVRQVLAIMLLTLSGWQCFQLLRVQTNVVLVRRGNLLAGEVVIDKLKKPATLIRLSPDALPGWEGCHPLQRINSNPNLRIVPAGWQIGSPRYNSILADLGFESGSEMLSRWASNPSVGQYFVRRITGTFFAPASPAGFTWTEKALRDFLSPERIAEFPENWVVKLSEFRSKVIEEQYAGDETLLIAATPSEQAALWYQWFAKIDVTPLSPAWKSYFQRWQPQRSLDDPRTTWIKIKNSDQLAIFQLHE
;
A
#
# COMPACT_ATOMS: atom_id res chain seq x y z
N MET A 1 -30.95 -8.54 -52.19
CA MET A 1 -30.32 -8.71 -50.86
C MET A 1 -28.98 -7.94 -50.79
N SER A 2 -28.98 -6.60 -50.89
CA SER A 2 -27.74 -5.81 -50.80
C SER A 2 -27.84 -4.53 -49.95
N SER A 3 -28.96 -4.28 -49.26
CA SER A 3 -29.11 -3.08 -48.42
C SER A 3 -28.68 -3.28 -46.96
N ARG A 4 -28.68 -4.51 -46.43
CA ARG A 4 -28.32 -4.78 -45.02
C ARG A 4 -26.83 -4.67 -44.70
N THR A 5 -25.95 -4.73 -45.69
CA THR A 5 -24.49 -4.67 -45.47
C THR A 5 -23.96 -3.24 -45.38
N ILE A 6 -24.69 -2.26 -45.91
CA ILE A 6 -24.28 -0.85 -45.90
C ILE A 6 -24.61 -0.20 -44.55
N ASP A 7 -25.74 -0.57 -43.93
CA ASP A 7 -26.14 -0.04 -42.62
C ASP A 7 -25.24 -0.52 -41.46
N LEU A 8 -24.68 -1.72 -41.54
CA LEU A 8 -23.72 -2.22 -40.54
C LEU A 8 -22.38 -1.48 -40.62
N VAL A 9 -21.93 -1.16 -41.83
CA VAL A 9 -20.70 -0.40 -42.07
C VAL A 9 -20.86 1.03 -41.57
N ASP A 10 -21.98 1.70 -41.87
CA ASP A 10 -22.24 3.07 -41.39
C ASP A 10 -22.40 3.20 -39.86
N SER A 11 -22.84 2.13 -39.18
CA SER A 11 -22.88 2.10 -37.70
C SER A 11 -21.47 2.09 -37.08
N GLU A 12 -20.54 1.28 -37.63
CA GLU A 12 -19.13 1.28 -37.21
C GLU A 12 -18.46 2.63 -37.48
N TRP A 13 -18.78 3.30 -38.60
CA TRP A 13 -18.22 4.61 -38.92
C TRP A 13 -18.69 5.74 -37.98
N ARG A 14 -19.93 5.68 -37.46
CA ARG A 14 -20.41 6.65 -36.47
C ARG A 14 -19.69 6.50 -35.13
N ASP A 15 -19.45 5.27 -34.68
CA ASP A 15 -18.67 4.99 -33.47
C ASP A 15 -17.17 5.34 -33.63
N LEU A 16 -16.62 5.20 -34.84
CA LEU A 16 -15.23 5.58 -35.16
C LEU A 16 -14.98 7.10 -35.17
N SER A 17 -16.00 7.90 -35.49
CA SER A 17 -15.92 9.37 -35.41
C SER A 17 -15.87 9.91 -33.97
N LEU A 18 -16.34 9.13 -33.00
CA LEU A 18 -16.33 9.49 -31.57
C LEU A 18 -14.92 9.42 -30.98
N LEU A 19 -14.14 8.40 -31.35
CA LEU A 19 -12.75 8.24 -30.88
C LEU A 19 -11.81 9.33 -31.43
N GLN A 20 -12.01 9.78 -32.68
CA GLN A 20 -11.21 10.88 -33.24
C GLN A 20 -11.52 12.25 -32.61
N ARG A 21 -12.68 12.40 -31.93
CA ARG A 21 -13.09 13.63 -31.21
C ARG A 21 -12.72 13.62 -29.72
N LEU A 22 -12.12 12.53 -29.21
CA LEU A 22 -11.71 12.38 -27.80
C LEU A 22 -10.91 13.56 -27.22
N PRO A 23 -9.94 14.18 -27.91
CA PRO A 23 -9.12 15.26 -27.36
C PRO A 23 -9.90 16.51 -26.95
N GLY A 24 -11.01 16.80 -27.64
CA GLY A 24 -11.91 17.91 -27.32
C GLY A 24 -12.81 17.64 -26.12
N ARG A 25 -12.86 16.39 -25.62
CA ARG A 25 -13.78 15.91 -24.59
C ARG A 25 -13.09 15.47 -23.30
N LEU A 26 -11.82 15.84 -23.08
CA LEU A 26 -11.07 15.48 -21.86
C LEU A 26 -11.86 15.72 -20.57
N LYS A 27 -12.53 16.88 -20.45
CA LYS A 27 -13.36 17.20 -19.27
C LYS A 27 -14.46 16.14 -19.05
N ASN A 28 -15.18 15.76 -20.11
CA ASN A 28 -16.26 14.78 -20.03
C ASN A 28 -15.69 13.38 -19.72
N TRP A 29 -14.55 13.03 -20.30
CA TRP A 29 -13.86 11.77 -20.01
C TRP A 29 -13.46 11.65 -18.54
N LEU A 30 -12.86 12.70 -17.98
CA LEU A 30 -12.50 12.77 -16.57
C LEU A 30 -13.75 12.66 -15.69
N LEU A 31 -14.82 13.38 -16.01
CA LEU A 31 -16.08 13.36 -15.25
C LEU A 31 -16.74 11.97 -15.27
N VAL A 32 -16.83 11.34 -16.43
CA VAL A 32 -17.34 9.96 -16.57
C VAL A 32 -16.45 8.97 -15.82
N GLY A 33 -15.13 9.13 -15.91
CA GLY A 33 -14.19 8.26 -15.19
C GLY A 33 -14.31 8.40 -13.67
N VAL A 34 -14.50 9.62 -13.15
CA VAL A 34 -14.77 9.85 -11.73
C VAL A 34 -16.10 9.21 -11.33
N ALA A 35 -17.18 9.44 -12.09
CA ALA A 35 -18.47 8.83 -11.83
C ALA A 35 -18.42 7.29 -11.83
N ALA A 36 -17.72 6.70 -12.80
CA ALA A 36 -17.48 5.25 -12.87
C ALA A 36 -16.66 4.74 -11.67
N GLY A 37 -15.64 5.50 -11.24
CA GLY A 37 -14.86 5.19 -10.04
C GLY A 37 -15.72 5.19 -8.78
N PHE A 38 -16.59 6.18 -8.61
CA PHE A 38 -17.54 6.23 -7.49
C PHE A 38 -18.57 5.10 -7.56
N LEU A 39 -19.13 4.80 -8.74
CA LEU A 39 -20.05 3.70 -8.93
C LEU A 39 -19.40 2.35 -8.57
N PHE A 40 -18.15 2.14 -9.01
CA PHE A 40 -17.38 0.95 -8.63
C PHE A 40 -17.19 0.87 -7.12
N VAL A 41 -16.71 1.95 -6.49
CA VAL A 41 -16.49 1.98 -5.05
C VAL A 41 -17.79 1.75 -4.29
N TRP A 42 -18.91 2.29 -4.75
CA TRP A 42 -20.21 2.11 -4.13
C TRP A 42 -20.69 0.64 -4.13
N ILE A 43 -20.41 -0.10 -5.20
CA ILE A 43 -20.89 -1.49 -5.36
C ILE A 43 -19.93 -2.50 -4.72
N MET A 44 -18.63 -2.21 -4.78
CA MET A 44 -17.59 -3.17 -4.42
C MET A 44 -17.22 -3.10 -2.94
N PRO A 45 -16.72 -4.20 -2.35
CA PRO A 45 -16.24 -4.23 -0.97
C PRO A 45 -14.90 -3.48 -0.81
N VAL A 46 -14.82 -2.19 -1.14
CA VAL A 46 -13.56 -1.44 -1.12
C VAL A 46 -13.03 -1.24 0.30
N THR A 47 -11.70 -1.31 0.45
CA THR A 47 -11.00 -1.17 1.74
C THR A 47 -9.76 -0.28 1.63
N TYR A 48 -9.18 0.13 2.77
CA TYR A 48 -7.88 0.82 2.80
C TYR A 48 -6.73 -0.19 2.73
N GLU A 49 -5.71 0.07 1.91
CA GLU A 49 -4.57 -0.86 1.80
C GLU A 49 -3.68 -0.83 3.06
N VAL A 50 -3.49 0.36 3.65
CA VAL A 50 -2.55 0.58 4.76
C VAL A 50 -3.20 1.33 5.93
N ALA A 51 -2.66 1.09 7.13
CA ALA A 51 -3.13 1.74 8.35
C ALA A 51 -2.87 3.25 8.41
N ASP A 52 -2.02 3.80 7.55
CA ASP A 52 -1.73 5.23 7.52
C ASP A 52 -2.97 6.05 7.11
N ASP A 53 -3.76 5.55 6.15
CA ASP A 53 -5.01 6.19 5.71
C ASP A 53 -6.06 6.20 6.84
N ILE A 54 -6.11 5.12 7.64
CA ILE A 54 -6.98 5.00 8.82
C ILE A 54 -6.51 5.99 9.89
N GLY A 55 -5.21 6.02 10.19
CA GLY A 55 -4.62 6.91 11.17
C GLY A 55 -4.79 8.39 10.81
N ALA A 56 -4.74 8.75 9.53
CA ALA A 56 -5.02 10.10 9.07
C ALA A 56 -6.47 10.51 9.36
N GLN A 57 -7.43 9.61 9.11
CA GLN A 57 -8.85 9.88 9.38
C GLN A 57 -9.16 9.95 10.88
N MET A 58 -8.58 9.05 11.69
CA MET A 58 -8.66 9.12 13.15
C MET A 58 -8.32 10.52 13.67
N ILE A 59 -7.25 11.13 13.16
CA ILE A 59 -6.83 12.47 13.54
C ILE A 59 -7.76 13.54 12.98
N LEU A 60 -7.95 13.56 11.65
CA LEU A 60 -8.65 14.65 10.96
C LEU A 60 -10.12 14.73 11.34
N ALA A 61 -10.72 13.58 11.63
CA ALA A 61 -12.15 13.45 11.86
C ALA A 61 -12.50 13.20 13.33
N GLY A 62 -11.52 12.92 14.19
CA GLY A 62 -11.73 12.51 15.59
C GLY A 62 -12.30 11.09 15.73
N ASP A 63 -12.11 10.22 14.73
CA ASP A 63 -12.64 8.84 14.73
C ASP A 63 -11.95 7.94 15.78
N ASP A 64 -10.86 8.37 16.41
CA ASP A 64 -10.29 7.68 17.56
C ASP A 64 -10.96 8.02 18.90
N GLY A 65 -12.05 8.80 18.89
CA GLY A 65 -12.79 9.18 20.09
C GLY A 65 -12.16 10.35 20.86
N PHE A 66 -11.13 10.99 20.30
CA PHE A 66 -10.53 12.23 20.80
C PHE A 66 -10.80 13.40 19.86
N ALA A 67 -10.43 14.61 20.28
CA ALA A 67 -10.62 15.81 19.47
C ALA A 67 -9.93 15.67 18.09
N ALA A 68 -10.65 16.11 17.07
CA ALA A 68 -10.13 16.22 15.71
C ALA A 68 -8.99 17.24 15.65
N ALA A 69 -8.02 17.00 14.77
CA ALA A 69 -6.82 17.80 14.69
C ALA A 69 -6.30 17.88 13.24
N ALA A 70 -5.53 18.92 12.91
CA ALA A 70 -5.00 19.13 11.55
C ALA A 70 -3.57 18.57 11.39
N GLU A 71 -3.08 17.79 12.34
CA GLU A 71 -1.66 17.44 12.41
C GLU A 71 -1.32 16.05 11.86
N VAL A 72 -1.65 15.77 10.59
CA VAL A 72 -1.18 14.54 9.91
C VAL A 72 0.19 14.79 9.27
N PRO A 73 1.25 13.99 9.56
CA PRO A 73 2.62 14.26 9.13
C PRO A 73 2.89 14.00 7.64
N PHE A 74 2.00 13.28 6.94
CA PHE A 74 2.20 12.89 5.53
C PHE A 74 1.54 13.82 4.53
N LEU A 75 0.48 14.51 4.95
CA LEU A 75 -0.33 15.36 4.08
C LEU A 75 0.24 16.79 4.02
N SER A 76 -0.18 17.54 3.00
CA SER A 76 0.10 18.96 2.95
C SER A 76 -0.59 19.74 4.07
N TRP A 77 -0.06 20.92 4.37
CA TRP A 77 -0.73 21.85 5.26
C TRP A 77 -2.14 22.19 4.76
N THR A 78 -2.27 22.44 3.44
CA THR A 78 -3.55 22.73 2.80
C THR A 78 -4.55 21.59 3.02
N PHE A 79 -4.16 20.33 2.81
CA PHE A 79 -5.07 19.19 2.98
C PHE A 79 -5.43 18.95 4.42
N ASN A 80 -4.46 19.03 5.31
CA ASN A 80 -4.68 18.93 6.74
C ASN A 80 -5.76 19.91 7.23
N HIS A 81 -5.61 21.19 6.91
CA HIS A 81 -6.55 22.23 7.33
C HIS A 81 -7.88 22.14 6.58
N SER A 82 -7.85 21.83 5.28
CA SER A 82 -9.08 21.68 4.50
C SER A 82 -9.93 20.52 5.03
N PHE A 83 -9.33 19.36 5.29
CA PHE A 83 -10.06 18.23 5.86
C PHE A 83 -10.59 18.54 7.26
N TYR A 84 -9.76 19.13 8.13
CA TYR A 84 -10.17 19.54 9.46
C TYR A 84 -11.40 20.46 9.41
N LEU A 85 -11.37 21.50 8.57
CA LEU A 85 -12.50 22.42 8.39
C LEU A 85 -13.74 21.75 7.79
N LEU A 86 -13.56 20.83 6.83
CA LEU A 86 -14.67 20.08 6.25
C LEU A 86 -15.32 19.14 7.27
N TYR A 87 -14.54 18.48 8.13
CA TYR A 87 -15.06 17.64 9.21
C TYR A 87 -15.72 18.47 10.32
N GLN A 88 -15.26 19.70 10.57
CA GLN A 88 -15.96 20.65 11.46
C GLN A 88 -17.33 21.05 10.87
N ALA A 89 -17.39 21.35 9.57
CA ALA A 89 -18.61 21.81 8.91
C ALA A 89 -19.63 20.68 8.69
N ALA A 90 -19.17 19.47 8.37
CA ALA A 90 -20.03 18.31 8.13
C ALA A 90 -19.35 17.02 8.64
N PRO A 91 -19.47 16.72 9.95
CA PRO A 91 -18.79 15.57 10.56
C PRO A 91 -19.21 14.24 9.97
N ALA A 92 -20.48 14.05 9.60
CA ALA A 92 -20.95 12.77 9.09
C ALA A 92 -20.37 12.37 7.72
N VAL A 93 -19.82 13.34 6.96
CA VAL A 93 -19.37 13.10 5.59
C VAL A 93 -17.93 12.54 5.58
N PRO A 94 -17.65 11.44 4.87
CA PRO A 94 -16.32 10.84 4.79
C PRO A 94 -15.41 11.60 3.79
N TRP A 95 -15.11 12.87 4.09
CA TRP A 95 -14.38 13.78 3.19
C TRP A 95 -13.04 13.22 2.70
N TYR A 96 -12.28 12.58 3.60
CA TYR A 96 -11.00 11.95 3.27
C TYR A 96 -11.15 10.90 2.16
N GLY A 97 -12.08 9.95 2.34
CA GLY A 97 -12.31 8.89 1.36
C GLY A 97 -12.90 9.41 0.06
N ILE A 98 -13.79 10.41 0.10
CA ILE A 98 -14.32 11.06 -1.12
C ILE A 98 -13.18 11.65 -1.97
N LEU A 99 -12.29 12.44 -1.35
CA LEU A 99 -11.18 13.04 -2.09
C LEU A 99 -10.18 11.99 -2.57
N LEU A 100 -9.95 10.94 -1.77
CA LEU A 100 -9.07 9.85 -2.12
C LEU A 100 -9.58 9.07 -3.35
N VAL A 101 -10.86 8.68 -3.35
CA VAL A 101 -11.54 8.03 -4.48
C VAL A 101 -11.47 8.94 -5.71
N THR A 102 -11.78 10.23 -5.55
CA THR A 102 -11.72 11.20 -6.64
C THR A 102 -10.32 11.28 -7.25
N THR A 103 -9.28 11.33 -6.43
CA THR A 103 -7.87 11.42 -6.88
C THR A 103 -7.46 10.16 -7.65
N GLN A 104 -7.77 8.97 -7.12
CA GLN A 104 -7.47 7.71 -7.78
C GLN A 104 -8.23 7.57 -9.11
N ALA A 105 -9.52 7.91 -9.13
CA ALA A 105 -10.36 7.84 -10.32
C ALA A 105 -9.92 8.86 -11.40
N LEU A 106 -9.51 10.07 -11.02
CA LEU A 106 -8.93 11.05 -11.95
C LEU A 106 -7.64 10.51 -12.59
N GLY A 107 -6.74 9.91 -11.79
CA GLY A 107 -5.50 9.33 -12.29
C GLY A 107 -5.75 8.18 -13.27
N LEU A 108 -6.61 7.22 -12.89
CA LEU A 108 -7.00 6.10 -13.75
C LEU A 108 -7.71 6.57 -15.02
N SER A 109 -8.62 7.54 -14.92
CA SER A 109 -9.34 8.10 -16.06
C SER A 109 -8.37 8.78 -17.04
N LEU A 110 -7.41 9.56 -16.53
CA LEU A 110 -6.42 10.25 -17.37
C LEU A 110 -5.45 9.25 -18.04
N LEU A 111 -5.05 8.18 -17.37
CA LEU A 111 -4.27 7.11 -18.00
C LEU A 111 -5.09 6.33 -19.04
N GLY A 112 -6.35 6.04 -18.74
CA GLY A 112 -7.29 5.42 -19.67
C GLY A 112 -7.50 6.29 -20.91
N PHE A 113 -7.56 7.61 -20.74
CA PHE A 113 -7.59 8.57 -21.85
C PHE A 113 -6.33 8.48 -22.72
N CYS A 114 -5.16 8.39 -22.09
CA CYS A 114 -3.88 8.23 -22.80
C CYS A 114 -3.86 6.92 -23.61
N LEU A 115 -4.27 5.81 -22.99
CA LEU A 115 -4.32 4.51 -23.65
C LEU A 115 -5.36 4.48 -24.79
N ALA A 116 -6.57 5.01 -24.57
CA ALA A 116 -7.61 5.09 -25.59
C ALA A 116 -7.18 5.93 -26.80
N SER A 117 -6.47 7.03 -26.54
CA SER A 117 -5.86 7.85 -27.60
C SER A 117 -4.85 7.03 -28.41
N SER A 118 -3.98 6.24 -27.77
CA SER A 118 -3.04 5.34 -28.46
C SER A 118 -3.74 4.24 -29.26
N ILE A 119 -4.83 3.66 -28.73
CA ILE A 119 -5.63 2.61 -29.40
C ILE A 119 -6.26 3.14 -30.69
N SER A 120 -6.71 4.40 -30.68
CA SER A 120 -7.27 5.05 -31.89
C SER A 120 -6.26 5.09 -33.05
N HIS A 121 -4.96 5.15 -32.73
CA HIS A 121 -3.87 5.08 -33.70
C HIS A 121 -3.46 3.64 -34.03
N ARG A 122 -3.52 2.72 -33.06
CA ARG A 122 -3.07 1.33 -33.18
C ARG A 122 -4.03 0.37 -32.51
N ARG A 123 -4.93 -0.22 -33.30
CA ARG A 123 -6.02 -1.09 -32.83
C ARG A 123 -5.57 -2.29 -31.98
N TRP A 124 -4.40 -2.88 -32.26
CA TRP A 124 -3.90 -4.02 -31.49
C TRP A 124 -3.60 -3.68 -30.02
N LEU A 125 -3.38 -2.40 -29.70
CA LEU A 125 -3.27 -1.96 -28.30
C LEU A 125 -4.56 -2.14 -27.51
N ALA A 126 -5.70 -2.41 -28.16
CA ALA A 126 -6.93 -2.81 -27.49
C ALA A 126 -6.75 -4.09 -26.65
N CYS A 127 -5.76 -4.94 -26.96
CA CYS A 127 -5.38 -6.07 -26.13
C CYS A 127 -4.90 -5.65 -24.72
N LEU A 128 -4.56 -4.38 -24.50
CA LEU A 128 -4.20 -3.84 -23.19
C LEU A 128 -5.42 -3.44 -22.34
N ILE A 129 -6.63 -3.37 -22.92
CA ILE A 129 -7.85 -2.97 -22.19
C ILE A 129 -8.15 -3.91 -21.00
N PRO A 130 -8.14 -5.25 -21.15
CA PRO A 130 -8.39 -6.14 -20.01
C PRO A 130 -7.40 -5.93 -18.87
N PHE A 131 -6.12 -5.69 -19.20
CA PHE A 131 -5.09 -5.38 -18.21
C PHE A 131 -5.35 -4.04 -17.53
N PHE A 132 -5.67 -2.99 -18.30
CA PHE A 132 -6.08 -1.69 -17.74
C PHE A 132 -7.25 -1.85 -16.76
N LEU A 133 -8.29 -2.59 -17.13
CA LEU A 133 -9.47 -2.82 -16.29
C LEU A 133 -9.10 -3.61 -15.02
N ALA A 134 -8.26 -4.62 -15.11
CA ALA A 134 -7.77 -5.36 -13.95
C ALA A 134 -6.95 -4.48 -12.99
N PHE A 135 -6.08 -3.62 -13.52
CA PHE A 135 -5.33 -2.68 -12.68
C PHE A 135 -6.22 -1.59 -12.08
N ALA A 136 -7.21 -1.11 -12.83
CA ALA A 136 -8.20 -0.17 -12.32
C ALA A 136 -9.04 -0.81 -11.20
N TYR A 137 -9.49 -2.04 -11.39
CA TYR A 137 -10.18 -2.84 -10.37
C TYR A 137 -9.32 -2.94 -9.12
N GLN A 138 -8.07 -3.39 -9.22
CA GLN A 138 -7.21 -3.53 -8.05
C GLN A 138 -6.92 -2.19 -7.36
N SER A 139 -6.66 -1.15 -8.14
CA SER A 139 -6.33 0.17 -7.61
C SER A 139 -7.51 0.83 -6.90
N LEU A 140 -8.74 0.52 -7.31
CA LEU A 140 -9.96 1.00 -6.66
C LEU A 140 -10.43 0.09 -5.52
N LEU A 141 -10.12 -1.22 -5.55
CA LEU A 141 -10.52 -2.16 -4.51
C LEU A 141 -9.75 -1.97 -3.20
N THR A 142 -8.47 -1.59 -3.29
CA THR A 142 -7.64 -1.21 -2.14
C THR A 142 -7.10 0.19 -2.33
N LEU A 143 -7.61 1.17 -1.56
CA LEU A 143 -7.19 2.57 -1.71
C LEU A 143 -6.07 2.94 -0.75
N THR A 144 -5.15 3.79 -1.22
CA THR A 144 -4.21 4.54 -0.38
C THR A 144 -3.91 5.89 -0.98
N PHE A 145 -3.66 6.89 -0.14
CA PHE A 145 -3.20 8.19 -0.62
C PHE A 145 -1.89 8.14 -1.41
N THR A 146 -1.01 7.16 -1.13
CA THR A 146 0.24 6.98 -1.89
C THR A 146 -0.02 6.55 -3.32
N LYS A 147 -0.86 5.52 -3.49
CA LYS A 147 -1.22 4.99 -4.81
C LYS A 147 -1.99 6.02 -5.62
N ALA A 148 -2.93 6.72 -4.99
CA ALA A 148 -3.72 7.77 -5.63
C ALA A 148 -2.87 8.95 -6.09
N ALA A 149 -1.97 9.45 -5.24
CA ALA A 149 -1.04 10.53 -5.59
C ALA A 149 -0.15 10.14 -6.78
N LEU A 150 0.52 9.00 -6.71
CA LEU A 150 1.43 8.55 -7.76
C LEU A 150 0.70 8.22 -9.06
N THR A 151 -0.47 7.58 -8.99
CA THR A 151 -1.29 7.28 -10.18
C THR A 151 -1.67 8.57 -10.89
N LEU A 152 -2.10 9.60 -10.15
CA LEU A 152 -2.45 10.90 -10.72
C LEU A 152 -1.23 11.64 -11.29
N GLU A 153 -0.12 11.66 -10.56
CA GLU A 153 1.12 12.28 -11.01
C GLU A 153 1.64 11.66 -12.31
N PHE A 154 1.75 10.33 -12.35
CA PHE A 154 2.20 9.63 -13.55
C PHE A 154 1.19 9.73 -14.70
N ALA A 155 -0.12 9.80 -14.41
CA ALA A 155 -1.12 10.10 -15.42
C ALA A 155 -0.90 11.47 -16.06
N VAL A 156 -0.54 12.48 -15.27
CA VAL A 156 -0.18 13.81 -15.80
C VAL A 156 1.07 13.73 -16.67
N PHE A 157 2.10 12.99 -16.26
CA PHE A 157 3.31 12.81 -17.08
C PHE A 157 2.99 12.11 -18.42
N ALA A 158 2.20 11.04 -18.39
CA ALA A 158 1.76 10.34 -19.60
C ALA A 158 0.92 11.25 -20.51
N PHE A 159 0.01 12.04 -19.94
CA PHE A 159 -0.81 12.98 -20.69
C PHE A 159 0.04 14.11 -21.34
N LEU A 160 1.01 14.65 -20.61
CA LEU A 160 1.94 15.63 -21.17
C LEU A 160 2.77 15.03 -22.30
N LEU A 161 3.18 13.76 -22.19
CA LEU A 161 3.88 13.05 -23.26
C LEU A 161 2.97 12.89 -24.49
N LEU A 162 1.73 12.43 -24.31
CA LEU A 162 0.74 12.30 -25.38
C LEU A 162 0.55 13.62 -26.12
N GLN A 163 0.39 14.74 -25.40
CA GLN A 163 0.28 16.06 -26.01
C GLN A 163 1.50 16.44 -26.85
N ARG A 164 2.69 15.91 -26.55
CA ARG A 164 3.92 16.18 -27.30
C ARG A 164 4.03 15.32 -28.54
N LEU A 165 3.61 14.07 -28.45
CA LEU A 165 3.62 13.13 -29.56
C LEU A 165 2.56 13.48 -30.61
N HIS A 166 1.42 14.06 -30.20
CA HIS A 166 0.30 14.39 -31.09
C HIS A 166 -0.17 15.86 -30.98
N PRO A 167 0.68 16.85 -31.29
CA PRO A 167 0.38 18.27 -31.04
C PRO A 167 -0.85 18.79 -31.80
N HIS A 168 -1.12 18.27 -32.99
CA HIS A 168 -2.26 18.69 -33.81
C HIS A 168 -3.62 18.38 -33.17
N GLN A 169 -3.71 17.32 -32.36
CA GLN A 169 -4.94 16.91 -31.68
C GLN A 169 -5.36 17.85 -30.56
N PHE A 170 -4.41 18.57 -29.96
CA PHE A 170 -4.62 19.37 -28.74
C PHE A 170 -4.56 20.89 -28.99
N ASN A 171 -4.55 21.33 -30.25
CA ASN A 171 -4.24 22.72 -30.60
C ASN A 171 -5.33 23.74 -30.16
N LYS A 172 -6.62 23.37 -30.25
CA LYS A 172 -7.74 24.30 -29.94
C LYS A 172 -7.87 24.67 -28.45
N ASN A 173 -7.51 23.78 -27.53
CA ASN A 173 -7.73 23.94 -26.08
C ASN A 173 -6.44 23.78 -25.24
N LYS A 174 -5.28 24.04 -25.85
CA LYS A 174 -3.97 23.77 -25.26
C LYS A 174 -3.77 24.39 -23.87
N TRP A 175 -4.16 25.65 -23.69
CA TRP A 175 -4.02 26.36 -22.42
C TRP A 175 -4.89 25.79 -21.31
N THR A 176 -6.17 25.51 -21.59
CA THR A 176 -7.10 24.92 -20.63
C THR A 176 -6.62 23.55 -20.17
N GLN A 177 -6.17 22.71 -21.10
CA GLN A 177 -5.66 21.38 -20.77
C GLN A 177 -4.36 21.42 -19.96
N GLN A 178 -3.50 22.42 -20.20
CA GLN A 178 -2.31 22.64 -19.38
C GLN A 178 -2.65 23.08 -17.96
N LYS A 179 -3.64 23.96 -17.78
CA LYS A 179 -4.13 24.35 -16.45
C LYS A 179 -4.72 23.17 -15.69
N VAL A 180 -5.47 22.30 -16.37
CA VAL A 180 -6.00 21.06 -15.78
C VAL A 180 -4.85 20.15 -15.35
N ALA A 181 -3.87 19.88 -16.23
CA ALA A 181 -2.71 19.06 -15.89
C ALA A 181 -1.92 19.62 -14.69
N LEU A 182 -1.75 20.95 -14.65
CA LEU A 182 -1.10 21.65 -13.53
C LEU A 182 -1.88 21.47 -12.21
N GLY A 183 -3.20 21.66 -12.23
CA GLY A 183 -4.05 21.48 -11.06
C GLY A 183 -4.05 20.04 -10.54
N LEU A 184 -4.08 19.06 -11.45
CA LEU A 184 -3.98 17.64 -11.10
C LEU A 184 -2.62 17.27 -10.50
N LEU A 185 -1.54 17.85 -11.01
CA LEU A 185 -0.19 17.65 -10.46
C LEU A 185 -0.05 18.27 -9.06
N ILE A 186 -0.61 19.46 -8.85
CA ILE A 186 -0.69 20.06 -7.51
C ILE A 186 -1.50 19.16 -6.57
N LEU A 187 -2.68 18.71 -6.97
CA LEU A 187 -3.52 17.76 -6.21
C LEU A 187 -2.74 16.50 -5.79
N ALA A 188 -1.98 15.89 -6.70
CA ALA A 188 -1.12 14.74 -6.39
C ALA A 188 -0.05 15.09 -5.33
N LEU A 189 0.60 16.25 -5.45
CA LEU A 189 1.64 16.68 -4.52
C LEU A 189 1.11 17.11 -3.16
N LEU A 190 -0.13 17.57 -3.07
CA LEU A 190 -0.76 17.87 -1.78
C LEU A 190 -0.97 16.59 -0.94
N TRP A 191 -1.20 15.44 -1.58
CA TRP A 191 -1.28 14.15 -0.88
C TRP A 191 0.08 13.67 -0.36
N ARG A 192 1.15 13.76 -1.16
CA ARG A 192 2.43 13.10 -0.82
C ARG A 192 3.65 13.78 -1.44
N TRP A 193 3.85 15.06 -1.11
CA TRP A 193 4.85 15.92 -1.76
C TRP A 193 6.28 15.37 -1.76
N LYS A 194 6.80 14.80 -0.65
CA LYS A 194 8.20 14.32 -0.60
C LYS A 194 8.44 13.22 -1.62
N LEU A 195 7.56 12.22 -1.65
CA LEU A 195 7.65 11.12 -2.59
C LEU A 195 7.34 11.56 -4.02
N GLY A 196 6.36 12.44 -4.20
CA GLY A 196 6.04 12.99 -5.52
C GLY A 196 7.24 13.72 -6.11
N LEU A 197 7.88 14.63 -5.39
CA LEU A 197 9.09 15.32 -5.84
C LEU A 197 10.22 14.36 -6.23
N LEU A 198 10.44 13.28 -5.49
CA LEU A 198 11.40 12.24 -5.87
C LEU A 198 11.01 11.56 -7.20
N CYS A 199 9.70 11.37 -7.44
CA CYS A 199 9.17 10.76 -8.64
C CYS A 199 9.19 11.67 -9.88
N PHE A 200 9.54 12.97 -9.77
CA PHE A 200 9.73 13.84 -10.93
C PHE A 200 10.84 13.35 -11.87
N VAL A 201 11.77 12.51 -11.40
CA VAL A 201 12.76 11.85 -12.26
C VAL A 201 12.10 11.03 -13.38
N PHE A 202 10.91 10.46 -13.13
CA PHE A 202 10.14 9.70 -14.13
C PHE A 202 9.47 10.60 -15.20
N ALA A 203 9.51 11.92 -15.02
CA ALA A 203 9.13 12.88 -16.05
C ALA A 203 10.26 13.11 -17.08
N ALA A 204 11.49 12.61 -16.83
CA ALA A 204 12.63 12.81 -17.72
C ALA A 204 12.40 12.40 -19.20
N PRO A 205 11.65 11.32 -19.53
CA PRO A 205 11.33 11.01 -20.92
C PRO A 205 10.65 12.15 -21.67
N LEU A 206 9.89 13.03 -21.01
CA LEU A 206 9.28 14.23 -21.63
C LEU A 206 10.33 15.13 -22.29
N LEU A 207 11.55 15.20 -21.71
CA LEU A 207 12.62 16.05 -22.20
C LEU A 207 13.23 15.55 -23.52
N LEU A 208 13.06 14.26 -23.85
CA LEU A 208 13.54 13.65 -25.10
C LEU A 208 12.66 13.99 -26.31
N PHE A 209 11.37 14.27 -26.06
CA PHE A 209 10.35 14.50 -27.09
C PHE A 209 9.87 15.96 -27.14
N THR A 210 10.60 16.89 -26.53
CA THR A 210 10.23 18.31 -26.46
C THR A 210 11.21 19.20 -27.22
N SER A 211 10.68 20.19 -27.95
CA SER A 211 11.49 21.25 -28.58
C SER A 211 11.97 22.28 -27.54
N LYS A 212 13.01 23.07 -27.86
CA LYS A 212 13.55 24.11 -26.96
C LYS A 212 12.48 25.07 -26.43
N LYS A 213 11.61 25.59 -27.30
CA LYS A 213 10.49 26.48 -26.92
C LYS A 213 9.53 25.81 -25.95
N LEU A 214 9.25 24.53 -26.14
CA LEU A 214 8.30 23.79 -25.34
C LEU A 214 8.86 23.34 -23.99
N ARG A 215 10.17 23.06 -23.96
CA ARG A 215 10.93 22.82 -22.74
C ARG A 215 10.84 24.03 -21.81
N ARG A 216 10.91 25.25 -22.35
CA ARG A 216 10.71 26.49 -21.56
C ARG A 216 9.33 26.52 -20.87
N VAL A 217 8.27 26.15 -21.57
CA VAL A 217 6.91 26.09 -20.98
C VAL A 217 6.83 25.03 -19.88
N LEU A 218 7.43 23.85 -20.08
CA LEU A 218 7.48 22.83 -19.03
C LEU A 218 8.24 23.29 -17.79
N ILE A 219 9.36 23.99 -17.98
CA ILE A 219 10.15 24.57 -16.88
C ILE A 219 9.33 25.63 -16.13
N ILE A 220 8.60 26.50 -16.83
CA ILE A 220 7.73 27.50 -16.20
C ILE A 220 6.62 26.80 -15.39
N ASN A 221 5.95 25.80 -15.97
CA ASN A 221 4.91 25.06 -15.26
C ASN A 221 5.47 24.32 -14.04
N LEU A 222 6.66 23.71 -14.17
CA LEU A 222 7.36 23.09 -13.05
C LEU A 222 7.64 24.11 -11.96
N PHE A 223 8.16 25.28 -12.32
CA PHE A 223 8.42 26.36 -11.36
C PHE A 223 7.14 26.77 -10.62
N LEU A 224 6.02 26.94 -11.33
CA LEU A 224 4.72 27.25 -10.71
C LEU A 224 4.27 26.16 -9.72
N VAL A 225 4.39 24.88 -10.08
CA VAL A 225 4.08 23.76 -9.15
C VAL A 225 4.96 23.85 -7.91
N LEU A 226 6.27 24.02 -8.10
CA LEU A 226 7.24 24.07 -7.01
C LEU A 226 7.01 25.30 -6.13
N THR A 227 6.61 26.44 -6.69
CA THR A 227 6.22 27.62 -5.92
C THR A 227 5.01 27.34 -5.05
N VAL A 228 3.96 26.70 -5.57
CA VAL A 228 2.77 26.34 -4.77
C VAL A 228 3.14 25.38 -3.63
N VAL A 229 3.95 24.36 -3.92
CA VAL A 229 4.44 23.43 -2.90
C VAL A 229 5.31 24.15 -1.86
N ALA A 230 6.18 25.07 -2.29
CA ALA A 230 7.03 25.86 -1.40
C ALA A 230 6.20 26.79 -0.51
N ILE A 231 5.16 27.44 -1.03
CA ILE A 231 4.24 28.26 -0.24
C ILE A 231 3.56 27.38 0.81
N ASP A 232 2.99 26.23 0.44
CA ASP A 232 2.36 25.32 1.39
C ASP A 232 3.33 24.86 2.48
N ARG A 233 4.58 24.54 2.13
CA ARG A 233 5.60 24.14 3.11
C ARG A 233 6.06 25.29 4.00
N SER A 234 6.13 26.50 3.48
CA SER A 234 6.44 27.69 4.27
C SER A 234 5.32 27.97 5.26
N LEU A 235 4.06 27.85 4.86
CA LEU A 235 2.91 27.96 5.76
C LEU A 235 2.94 26.89 6.84
N ASP A 236 3.25 25.63 6.50
CA ASP A 236 3.42 24.56 7.49
C ASP A 236 4.51 24.92 8.52
N ARG A 237 5.67 25.42 8.08
CA ARG A 237 6.74 25.80 9.00
C ARG A 237 6.40 26.98 9.90
N LEU A 238 5.65 27.96 9.38
CA LEU A 238 5.31 29.19 10.11
C LEU A 238 4.18 28.99 11.13
N THR A 239 3.27 28.05 10.88
CA THR A 239 2.06 27.86 11.70
C THR A 239 2.20 26.76 12.75
N ARG A 240 3.20 25.87 12.63
CA ARG A 240 3.36 24.73 13.53
C ARG A 240 4.04 25.12 14.85
N PRO A 241 3.56 24.60 15.99
CA PRO A 241 4.18 24.88 17.29
C PRO A 241 5.57 24.25 17.39
N PRO A 242 6.47 24.76 18.25
CA PRO A 242 7.82 24.21 18.45
C PRO A 242 7.83 22.71 18.78
N ALA A 243 6.89 22.23 19.61
CA ALA A 243 6.74 20.82 19.94
C ALA A 243 6.49 19.92 18.71
N TRP A 244 5.88 20.46 17.64
CA TRP A 244 5.73 19.73 16.39
C TRP A 244 7.06 19.54 15.67
N GLN A 245 7.96 20.52 15.74
CA GLN A 245 9.29 20.42 15.13
C GLN A 245 10.16 19.38 15.85
N GLU A 246 10.09 19.34 17.17
CA GLU A 246 10.73 18.29 18.00
C GLU A 246 10.18 16.90 17.67
N TYR A 247 8.86 16.78 17.56
CA TYR A 247 8.24 15.53 17.12
C TYR A 247 8.69 15.14 15.70
N MET A 248 8.77 16.08 14.76
CA MET A 248 9.20 15.77 13.39
C MET A 248 10.67 15.34 13.32
N SER A 249 11.53 15.83 14.21
CA SER A 249 12.92 15.36 14.32
C SER A 249 12.96 13.92 14.86
N PHE A 250 12.21 13.62 15.92
CA PHE A 250 12.03 12.26 16.43
C PHE A 250 11.46 11.32 15.35
N TYR A 251 10.42 11.75 14.67
CA TYR A 251 9.77 11.02 13.59
C TYR A 251 10.74 10.70 12.45
N SER A 252 11.65 11.62 12.12
CA SER A 252 12.67 11.40 11.08
C SER A 252 13.68 10.31 11.47
N LEU A 253 14.17 10.31 12.71
CA LEU A 253 15.04 9.25 13.24
C LEU A 253 14.34 7.90 13.22
N ARG A 254 13.06 7.91 13.60
CA ARG A 254 12.23 6.72 13.55
C ARG A 254 12.05 6.23 12.12
N ALA A 255 11.70 7.08 11.17
CA ALA A 255 11.59 6.69 9.77
C ALA A 255 12.92 6.12 9.25
N GLU A 256 14.07 6.66 9.67
CA GLU A 256 15.37 6.09 9.33
C GLU A 256 15.55 4.67 9.90
N LEU A 257 15.26 4.46 11.19
CA LEU A 257 15.31 3.15 11.83
C LEU A 257 14.40 2.11 11.14
N PHE A 258 13.18 2.52 10.79
CA PHE A 258 12.13 1.61 10.33
C PHE A 258 12.08 1.41 8.80
N ASP A 259 12.49 2.40 8.03
CA ASP A 259 12.28 2.41 6.58
C ASP A 259 13.58 2.46 5.78
N MET A 260 14.71 2.82 6.39
CA MET A 260 15.99 2.98 5.67
C MET A 260 16.94 1.80 5.91
N PRO A 261 17.85 1.52 4.95
CA PRO A 261 18.90 0.52 5.13
C PRO A 261 19.79 0.80 6.35
N SER A 262 20.04 2.08 6.66
CA SER A 262 20.86 2.51 7.80
C SER A 262 20.25 2.18 9.17
N GLY A 263 18.96 1.84 9.22
CA GLY A 263 18.29 1.36 10.43
C GLY A 263 18.43 -0.14 10.68
N ARG A 264 19.13 -0.88 9.80
CA ARG A 264 19.30 -2.33 9.90
C ARG A 264 20.72 -2.66 10.36
N VAL A 265 20.82 -3.71 11.18
CA VAL A 265 22.10 -4.24 11.64
C VAL A 265 22.56 -5.34 10.70
N GLY A 266 23.88 -5.48 10.52
CA GLY A 266 24.51 -6.61 9.84
C GLY A 266 24.17 -7.98 10.45
N GLU A 267 24.52 -9.05 9.74
CA GLU A 267 24.10 -10.42 10.06
C GLU A 267 24.90 -11.06 11.19
N ARG A 268 26.00 -10.44 11.62
CA ARG A 268 26.80 -10.99 12.71
C ARG A 268 26.12 -10.66 14.04
N PRO A 269 25.87 -11.65 14.91
CA PRO A 269 25.30 -11.42 16.25
C PRO A 269 26.10 -10.41 17.08
N THR A 270 27.41 -10.32 16.86
CA THR A 270 28.31 -9.34 17.48
C THR A 270 27.94 -7.89 17.14
N ASP A 271 27.49 -7.66 15.90
CA ASP A 271 27.13 -6.34 15.41
C ASP A 271 25.81 -5.89 16.05
N LEU A 272 24.86 -6.83 16.23
CA LEU A 272 23.61 -6.55 16.93
C LEU A 272 23.84 -6.20 18.38
N SER A 273 24.60 -7.00 19.11
CA SER A 273 24.90 -6.72 20.52
C SER A 273 25.59 -5.37 20.71
N ALA A 274 26.57 -5.03 19.86
CA ALA A 274 27.26 -3.75 19.95
C ALA A 274 26.33 -2.55 19.68
N VAL A 275 25.50 -2.65 18.63
CA VAL A 275 24.58 -1.57 18.23
C VAL A 275 23.43 -1.41 19.22
N THR A 276 22.86 -2.50 19.74
CA THR A 276 21.79 -2.42 20.76
C THR A 276 22.33 -1.90 22.08
N THR A 277 23.53 -2.32 22.50
CA THR A 277 24.18 -1.80 23.72
C THR A 277 24.41 -0.30 23.64
N ALA A 278 24.84 0.23 22.49
CA ALA A 278 25.01 1.68 22.30
C ALA A 278 23.70 2.47 22.54
N ALA A 279 22.55 1.87 22.22
CA ALA A 279 21.23 2.46 22.42
C ALA A 279 20.64 2.21 23.83
N ASN A 280 21.35 1.48 24.70
CA ASN A 280 20.83 0.90 25.94
C ASN A 280 19.62 -0.02 25.70
N TRP A 281 19.68 -0.81 24.63
CA TRP A 281 18.67 -1.80 24.27
C TRP A 281 19.22 -3.21 24.46
N THR A 282 18.34 -4.11 24.86
CA THR A 282 18.56 -5.55 24.71
C THR A 282 18.24 -6.00 23.27
N ALA A 283 18.63 -7.22 22.91
CA ALA A 283 18.21 -7.81 21.64
C ALA A 283 16.67 -7.92 21.55
N ASP A 284 16.03 -8.29 22.66
CA ASP A 284 14.57 -8.32 22.80
C ASP A 284 13.93 -6.95 22.57
N ASP A 285 14.54 -5.87 23.10
CA ASP A 285 14.05 -4.50 22.87
C ASP A 285 14.13 -4.14 21.39
N TYR A 286 15.23 -4.50 20.72
CA TYR A 286 15.37 -4.29 19.29
C TYR A 286 14.29 -5.05 18.52
N GLU A 287 14.08 -6.33 18.79
CA GLU A 287 13.02 -7.12 18.14
C GLU A 287 11.64 -6.53 18.39
N LEU A 288 11.34 -6.13 19.63
CA LEU A 288 10.07 -5.53 20.00
C LEU A 288 9.83 -4.22 19.24
N ILE A 289 10.81 -3.32 19.29
CA ILE A 289 10.77 -2.04 18.57
C ILE A 289 10.55 -2.32 17.09
N ARG A 290 11.31 -3.25 16.51
CA ARG A 290 11.33 -3.48 15.07
C ARG A 290 10.08 -4.15 14.52
N ASN A 291 9.53 -5.11 15.26
CA ASN A 291 8.37 -5.90 14.84
C ASN A 291 7.04 -5.22 15.20
N SER A 292 7.00 -4.46 16.29
CA SER A 292 5.74 -3.87 16.77
C SER A 292 5.56 -2.43 16.31
N TRP A 293 6.64 -1.64 16.22
CA TRP A 293 6.71 -0.21 15.82
C TRP A 293 5.65 0.75 16.45
N MET A 294 4.83 0.23 17.35
CA MET A 294 3.76 0.87 18.12
C MET A 294 4.10 0.81 19.61
N LEU A 295 5.34 1.20 19.95
CA LEU A 295 5.85 1.14 21.31
C LEU A 295 5.62 2.49 22.00
N HIS A 296 4.72 2.49 22.99
CA HIS A 296 4.40 3.68 23.81
C HIS A 296 5.48 4.02 24.85
N ASP A 297 6.45 3.11 25.06
CA ASP A 297 7.50 3.25 26.06
C ASP A 297 8.59 4.24 25.61
N GLN A 298 8.44 5.48 26.05
CA GLN A 298 9.39 6.57 25.77
C GLN A 298 10.77 6.35 26.41
N ARG A 299 10.91 5.43 27.37
CA ARG A 299 12.24 5.05 27.89
C ARG A 299 13.07 4.34 26.82
N LEU A 300 12.43 3.54 25.97
CA LEU A 300 13.07 2.79 24.88
C LEU A 300 13.01 3.58 23.57
N ALA A 301 11.83 4.10 23.21
CA ALA A 301 11.56 4.78 21.95
C ALA A 301 11.62 6.31 22.11
N ASN A 302 12.84 6.86 22.15
CA ASN A 302 13.10 8.30 22.17
C ASN A 302 14.23 8.68 21.20
N SER A 303 14.35 9.99 20.92
CA SER A 303 15.33 10.53 19.97
C SER A 303 16.76 10.14 20.32
N HIS A 304 17.15 10.16 21.59
CA HIS A 304 18.52 9.88 22.03
C HIS A 304 18.89 8.41 21.80
N SER A 305 18.02 7.47 22.15
CA SER A 305 18.24 6.05 21.90
C SER A 305 18.27 5.74 20.40
N PHE A 306 17.38 6.32 19.59
CA PHE A 306 17.40 6.13 18.13
C PHE A 306 18.66 6.71 17.48
N GLN A 307 19.11 7.89 17.90
CA GLN A 307 20.31 8.51 17.35
C GLN A 307 21.56 7.68 17.68
N ARG A 308 21.70 7.19 18.92
CA ARG A 308 22.80 6.30 19.32
C ARG A 308 22.79 5.00 18.53
N PHE A 309 21.62 4.38 18.39
CA PHE A 309 21.45 3.18 17.57
C PHE A 309 21.90 3.41 16.13
N LEU A 310 21.36 4.44 15.46
CA LEU A 310 21.66 4.72 14.05
C LEU A 310 23.13 5.09 13.81
N THR A 311 23.77 5.73 14.79
CA THR A 311 25.19 6.07 14.71
C THR A 311 26.04 4.81 14.78
N ALA A 312 25.75 3.91 15.73
CA ALA A 312 26.43 2.63 15.86
C ALA A 312 26.17 1.70 14.64
N ALA A 313 24.93 1.68 14.13
CA ALA A 313 24.55 0.88 12.97
C ALA A 313 25.26 1.32 11.68
N LYS A 314 25.56 2.62 11.52
CA LYS A 314 26.34 3.14 10.39
C LYS A 314 27.82 2.75 10.45
N THR A 315 28.35 2.54 11.65
CA THR A 315 29.75 2.13 11.85
C THR A 315 29.95 0.62 11.78
N ALA A 316 28.93 -0.16 12.12
CA ALA A 316 28.90 -1.59 11.83
C ALA A 316 28.64 -1.79 10.33
N ASP A 317 29.28 -2.78 9.70
CA ASP A 317 29.08 -3.08 8.27
C ASP A 317 27.57 -3.26 7.99
N ALA A 318 26.98 -2.27 7.31
CA ALA A 318 25.55 -2.25 7.06
C ALA A 318 25.13 -3.48 6.25
N SER A 319 23.94 -4.02 6.55
CA SER A 319 23.37 -5.19 5.88
C SER A 319 23.59 -5.17 4.36
N SER A 320 23.96 -6.31 3.76
CA SER A 320 24.29 -6.36 2.33
C SER A 320 23.17 -5.77 1.44
N SER A 321 23.46 -4.67 0.74
CA SER A 321 22.55 -3.95 -0.16
C SER A 321 21.83 -4.84 -1.17
N TRP A 322 22.44 -5.99 -1.50
CA TRP A 322 21.89 -6.99 -2.39
C TRP A 322 20.67 -7.72 -1.80
N LYS A 323 20.73 -8.18 -0.55
CA LYS A 323 19.61 -8.91 0.08
C LYS A 323 18.36 -8.05 0.19
N GLN A 324 18.53 -6.75 0.43
CA GLN A 324 17.42 -5.79 0.45
C GLN A 324 16.78 -5.64 -0.92
N THR A 325 17.59 -5.46 -1.97
CA THR A 325 17.11 -5.35 -3.35
C THR A 325 16.34 -6.62 -3.75
N VAL A 326 16.89 -7.79 -3.45
CA VAL A 326 16.24 -9.09 -3.72
C VAL A 326 14.94 -9.23 -2.92
N GLY A 327 14.94 -8.84 -1.63
CA GLY A 327 13.74 -8.85 -0.79
C GLY A 327 12.63 -8.00 -1.38
N HIS A 328 12.92 -6.76 -1.77
CA HIS A 328 11.94 -5.87 -2.38
C HIS A 328 11.48 -6.36 -3.77
N LEU A 329 12.35 -6.94 -4.58
CA LEU A 329 11.94 -7.57 -5.84
C LEU A 329 11.02 -8.78 -5.59
N ARG A 330 11.30 -9.59 -4.56
CA ARG A 330 10.45 -10.71 -4.14
C ARG A 330 9.08 -10.23 -3.65
N ASP A 331 9.03 -9.17 -2.84
CA ASP A 331 7.77 -8.56 -2.37
C ASP A 331 6.88 -8.06 -3.52
N ASN A 332 7.50 -7.69 -4.65
CA ASN A 332 6.80 -7.22 -5.86
C ASN A 332 6.75 -8.28 -6.98
N ALA A 333 7.13 -9.53 -6.71
CA ALA A 333 7.31 -10.55 -7.75
C ALA A 333 6.06 -10.72 -8.61
N LEU A 334 4.88 -10.80 -7.99
CA LEU A 334 3.60 -10.95 -8.72
C LEU A 334 3.32 -9.77 -9.66
N LEU A 335 3.63 -8.54 -9.24
CA LEU A 335 3.52 -7.34 -10.09
C LEU A 335 4.52 -7.40 -11.23
N LEU A 336 5.79 -7.72 -10.95
CA LEU A 336 6.85 -7.82 -11.95
C LEU A 336 6.53 -8.89 -12.99
N PHE A 337 6.08 -10.07 -12.58
CA PHE A 337 5.65 -11.15 -13.48
C PHE A 337 4.39 -10.82 -14.28
N THR A 338 3.58 -9.86 -13.84
CA THR A 338 2.43 -9.36 -14.61
C THR A 338 2.88 -8.32 -15.65
N PHE A 339 3.69 -7.34 -15.24
CA PHE A 339 4.02 -6.18 -16.07
C PHE A 339 5.19 -6.40 -17.03
N LEU A 340 6.23 -7.13 -16.62
CA LEU A 340 7.41 -7.31 -17.44
C LEU A 340 7.11 -8.06 -18.76
N PRO A 341 6.35 -9.17 -18.75
CA PRO A 341 5.99 -9.85 -20.00
C PRO A 341 5.05 -8.99 -20.86
N LEU A 342 4.17 -8.20 -20.25
CA LEU A 342 3.26 -7.29 -20.95
C LEU A 342 4.03 -6.16 -21.66
N ILE A 343 4.99 -5.53 -20.98
CA ILE A 343 5.87 -4.52 -21.56
C ILE A 343 6.71 -5.15 -22.68
N LEU A 344 7.26 -6.35 -22.46
CA LEU A 344 8.04 -7.06 -23.47
C LEU A 344 7.19 -7.40 -24.71
N ALA A 345 5.94 -7.82 -24.53
CA ALA A 345 5.01 -8.06 -25.64
C ALA A 345 4.77 -6.79 -26.46
N VAL A 346 4.55 -5.65 -25.78
CA VAL A 346 4.39 -4.34 -26.45
C VAL A 346 5.65 -3.96 -27.23
N VAL A 347 6.84 -4.17 -26.68
CA VAL A 347 8.12 -3.89 -27.34
C VAL A 347 8.37 -4.83 -28.52
N LEU A 348 8.10 -6.14 -28.38
CA LEU A 348 8.26 -7.13 -29.44
C LEU A 348 7.33 -6.85 -30.62
N LEU A 349 6.08 -6.48 -30.35
CA LEU A 349 5.11 -6.12 -31.39
C LEU A 349 5.50 -4.82 -32.12
N GLN A 350 6.28 -3.94 -31.49
CA GLN A 350 6.87 -2.77 -32.15
C GLN A 350 8.13 -3.08 -32.99
N SER A 351 8.81 -4.20 -32.72
CA SER A 351 10.17 -4.48 -33.23
C SER A 351 10.28 -4.72 -34.74
N ARG A 352 9.15 -4.90 -35.46
CA ARG A 352 9.15 -5.21 -36.91
C ARG A 352 9.93 -4.17 -37.73
N ASP A 353 9.82 -2.90 -37.35
CA ASP A 353 10.47 -1.77 -38.00
C ASP A 353 11.44 -1.02 -37.06
N ALA A 354 11.83 -1.62 -35.92
CA ALA A 354 12.54 -0.89 -34.86
C ALA A 354 13.91 -0.37 -35.29
N LEU A 355 14.67 -1.13 -36.10
CA LEU A 355 15.96 -0.68 -36.64
C LEU A 355 15.81 0.46 -37.65
N ALA A 356 14.63 0.58 -38.28
CA ALA A 356 14.28 1.66 -39.17
C ALA A 356 13.57 2.83 -38.44
N ASP A 357 13.39 2.74 -37.11
CA ASP A 357 12.73 3.78 -36.33
C ASP A 357 13.72 4.93 -36.02
N PRO A 358 13.55 6.13 -36.59
CA PRO A 358 14.41 7.28 -36.29
C PRO A 358 14.34 7.72 -34.82
N LEU A 359 13.34 7.24 -34.06
CA LEU A 359 13.20 7.49 -32.63
C LEU A 359 13.76 6.36 -31.76
N LEU A 360 14.36 5.30 -32.33
CA LEU A 360 14.87 4.14 -31.57
C LEU A 360 15.80 4.58 -30.44
N SER A 361 16.77 5.45 -30.73
CA SER A 361 17.68 5.99 -29.71
C SER A 361 16.92 6.66 -28.56
N LYS A 362 15.90 7.48 -28.87
CA LYS A 362 15.07 8.13 -27.84
C LYS A 362 14.23 7.14 -27.05
N LYS A 363 13.74 6.06 -27.67
CA LYS A 363 13.01 4.99 -26.99
C LYS A 363 13.90 4.21 -26.03
N LEU A 364 15.13 3.89 -26.43
CA LEU A 364 16.13 3.25 -25.58
C LEU A 364 16.51 4.15 -24.39
N TRP A 365 16.72 5.45 -24.63
CA TRP A 365 16.92 6.42 -23.56
C TRP A 365 15.71 6.54 -22.63
N ALA A 366 14.49 6.53 -23.16
CA ALA A 366 13.28 6.53 -22.33
C ALA A 366 13.20 5.26 -21.46
N ALA A 367 13.53 4.09 -22.01
CA ALA A 367 13.59 2.85 -21.24
C ALA A 367 14.61 2.93 -20.09
N LEU A 368 15.81 3.46 -20.35
CA LEU A 368 16.84 3.64 -19.33
C LEU A 368 16.41 4.65 -18.26
N LEU A 369 15.85 5.80 -18.66
CA LEU A 369 15.39 6.86 -17.76
C LEU A 369 14.21 6.44 -16.88
N LEU A 370 13.46 5.42 -17.28
CA LEU A 370 12.40 4.82 -16.47
C LEU A 370 12.92 3.64 -15.63
N GLY A 371 13.79 2.80 -16.19
CA GLY A 371 14.32 1.62 -15.54
C GLY A 371 15.30 1.93 -14.41
N ALA A 372 16.22 2.88 -14.60
CA ALA A 372 17.24 3.20 -13.60
C ALA A 372 16.63 3.75 -12.28
N PRO A 373 15.69 4.71 -12.30
CA PRO A 373 15.02 5.14 -11.07
C PRO A 373 14.15 4.06 -10.44
N PHE A 374 13.52 3.19 -11.24
CA PHE A 374 12.77 2.05 -10.71
C PHE A 374 13.68 1.09 -9.93
N LEU A 375 14.82 0.72 -10.50
CA LEU A 375 15.83 -0.11 -9.83
C LEU A 375 16.42 0.60 -8.59
N PHE A 376 16.65 1.91 -8.66
CA PHE A 376 17.06 2.68 -7.48
C PHE A 376 16.04 2.58 -6.34
N LEU A 377 14.74 2.64 -6.63
CA LEU A 377 13.70 2.45 -5.62
C LEU A 377 13.68 1.04 -5.02
N THR A 378 14.12 0.01 -5.76
CA THR A 378 14.28 -1.35 -5.21
C THR A 378 15.37 -1.44 -4.15
N TYR A 379 16.37 -0.54 -4.18
CA TYR A 379 17.37 -0.45 -3.12
C TYR A 379 16.82 0.24 -1.86
N PHE A 380 15.99 1.29 -2.01
CA PHE A 380 15.43 2.00 -0.86
C PHE A 380 14.25 1.27 -0.23
N ARG A 381 13.09 1.32 -0.91
CA ARG A 381 11.83 0.75 -0.42
C ARG A 381 10.81 0.72 -1.55
N LEU A 382 10.85 -0.32 -2.36
CA LEU A 382 9.83 -0.55 -3.37
C LEU A 382 8.71 -1.42 -2.77
N VAL A 383 7.61 -0.80 -2.37
CA VAL A 383 6.40 -1.51 -1.92
C VAL A 383 5.35 -1.58 -3.05
N PRO A 384 4.43 -2.56 -3.05
CA PRO A 384 3.43 -2.74 -4.11
C PRO A 384 2.66 -1.46 -4.49
N ARG A 385 2.23 -0.68 -3.50
CA ARG A 385 1.53 0.62 -3.71
C ARG A 385 2.35 1.71 -4.41
N ILE A 386 3.68 1.57 -4.47
CA ILE A 386 4.59 2.45 -5.23
C ILE A 386 4.91 1.81 -6.58
N ALA A 387 5.23 0.51 -6.60
CA ALA A 387 5.60 -0.21 -7.81
C ALA A 387 4.49 -0.22 -8.87
N MET A 388 3.25 -0.46 -8.44
CA MET A 388 2.11 -0.58 -9.35
C MET A 388 1.87 0.68 -10.20
N PRO A 389 1.73 1.89 -9.62
CA PRO A 389 1.60 3.12 -10.42
C PRO A 389 2.77 3.34 -11.39
N ILE A 390 4.00 3.02 -10.98
CA ILE A 390 5.19 3.18 -11.83
C ILE A 390 5.15 2.19 -13.00
N LEU A 391 4.91 0.91 -12.75
CA LEU A 391 4.87 -0.13 -13.80
C LEU A 391 3.74 0.16 -14.80
N PHE A 392 2.60 0.62 -14.30
CA PHE A 392 1.47 0.97 -15.13
C PHE A 392 1.74 2.22 -15.98
N TYR A 393 2.44 3.21 -15.42
CA TYR A 393 2.95 4.36 -16.17
C TYR A 393 3.95 3.96 -17.25
N ILE A 394 4.92 3.10 -16.92
CA ILE A 394 5.92 2.60 -17.86
C ILE A 394 5.23 1.90 -19.05
N LEU A 395 4.27 1.02 -18.78
CA LEU A 395 3.46 0.38 -19.81
C LEU A 395 2.74 1.41 -20.70
N THR A 396 2.14 2.42 -20.09
CA THR A 396 1.43 3.50 -20.81
C THR A 396 2.38 4.31 -21.68
N VAL A 397 3.59 4.64 -21.20
CA VAL A 397 4.62 5.33 -21.98
C VAL A 397 5.05 4.47 -23.18
N PHE A 398 5.31 3.18 -22.98
CA PHE A 398 5.67 2.30 -24.09
C PHE A 398 4.54 2.14 -25.11
N ALA A 399 3.27 2.12 -24.67
CA ALA A 399 2.10 2.14 -25.55
C ALA A 399 1.99 3.46 -26.34
N LEU A 400 2.27 4.61 -25.71
CA LEU A 400 2.29 5.93 -26.36
C LEU A 400 3.41 6.06 -27.40
N LEU A 401 4.56 5.42 -27.16
CA LEU A 401 5.70 5.43 -28.08
C LEU A 401 5.54 4.49 -29.29
N VAL A 402 4.45 3.71 -29.35
CA VAL A 402 4.10 2.92 -30.54
C VAL A 402 3.79 3.87 -31.69
N ARG A 403 4.66 3.93 -32.70
CA ARG A 403 4.49 4.81 -33.86
C ARG A 403 3.28 4.37 -34.70
N SER A 404 2.50 5.31 -35.26
CA SER A 404 1.68 5.05 -36.46
C SER A 404 2.61 5.08 -37.67
N SER A 405 2.83 3.93 -38.30
CA SER A 405 3.48 3.88 -39.60
C SER A 405 2.58 4.65 -40.56
N ASP A 406 3.02 5.83 -40.99
CA ASP A 406 2.44 6.48 -42.15
C ASP A 406 2.71 5.57 -43.34
N GLN A 407 1.73 4.76 -43.74
CA GLN A 407 1.52 4.32 -45.11
C GLN A 407 0.30 3.39 -45.25
N LYS A 408 -0.75 3.93 -45.89
CA LYS A 408 -1.53 3.40 -47.03
C LYS A 408 -2.08 1.96 -47.04
N SER A 409 -1.77 1.09 -46.10
CA SER A 409 -2.36 -0.25 -46.03
C SER A 409 -3.16 -0.37 -44.73
N LYS A 410 -4.49 -0.47 -44.86
CA LYS A 410 -5.38 -0.82 -43.75
C LYS A 410 -5.06 -2.28 -43.37
N PRO A 411 -4.43 -2.56 -42.22
CA PRO A 411 -4.32 -3.95 -41.77
C PRO A 411 -5.68 -4.32 -41.20
N SER A 412 -6.36 -5.29 -41.80
CA SER A 412 -7.55 -5.90 -41.21
C SER A 412 -7.12 -6.84 -40.08
N LEU A 413 -7.97 -7.05 -39.06
CA LEU A 413 -7.73 -8.09 -38.03
C LEU A 413 -7.51 -9.47 -38.67
N GLN A 414 -8.12 -9.72 -39.84
CA GLN A 414 -7.92 -10.94 -40.64
C GLN A 414 -6.50 -11.07 -41.24
N SER A 415 -5.87 -9.98 -41.68
CA SER A 415 -4.48 -10.03 -42.16
C SER A 415 -3.45 -10.27 -41.05
N TRP A 416 -3.90 -10.27 -39.78
CA TRP A 416 -3.09 -10.64 -38.62
C TRP A 416 -3.02 -12.17 -38.42
N PHE A 417 -4.02 -12.89 -38.92
CA PHE A 417 -4.12 -14.35 -38.83
C PHE A 417 -3.81 -15.07 -40.15
N SER A 418 -3.73 -14.36 -41.29
CA SER A 418 -3.67 -15.01 -42.61
C SER A 418 -2.28 -15.14 -43.25
N ASP A 419 -1.21 -14.60 -42.66
CA ASP A 419 0.16 -14.83 -43.13
C ASP A 419 0.96 -15.53 -42.05
N LYS A 420 1.71 -16.57 -42.43
CA LYS A 420 2.56 -17.44 -41.56
C LYS A 420 2.96 -16.71 -40.28
N ALA A 421 2.31 -17.05 -39.17
CA ALA A 421 2.48 -16.35 -37.89
C ALA A 421 3.97 -16.20 -37.60
N ASN A 422 4.45 -14.96 -37.65
CA ASN A 422 5.86 -14.68 -37.46
C ASN A 422 6.19 -15.05 -36.01
N VAL A 423 7.33 -15.71 -35.75
CA VAL A 423 7.75 -16.20 -34.40
C VAL A 423 7.54 -15.13 -33.31
N ARG A 424 7.69 -13.86 -33.66
CA ARG A 424 7.45 -12.70 -32.78
C ARG A 424 5.99 -12.56 -32.31
N GLN A 425 5.01 -12.79 -33.19
CA GLN A 425 3.59 -12.73 -32.84
C GLN A 425 3.23 -13.87 -31.87
N VAL A 426 3.75 -15.07 -32.14
CA VAL A 426 3.58 -16.23 -31.24
C VAL A 426 4.19 -15.92 -29.87
N LEU A 427 5.40 -15.39 -29.82
CA LEU A 427 6.06 -14.98 -28.57
C LEU A 427 5.28 -13.88 -27.84
N ALA A 428 4.78 -12.87 -28.55
CA ALA A 428 3.97 -11.82 -27.96
C ALA A 428 2.65 -12.35 -27.38
N ILE A 429 1.99 -13.29 -28.07
CA ILE A 429 0.78 -13.96 -27.55
C ILE A 429 1.12 -14.76 -26.29
N MET A 430 2.21 -15.53 -26.29
CA MET A 430 2.66 -16.26 -25.09
C MET A 430 2.88 -15.33 -23.89
N LEU A 431 3.53 -14.18 -24.11
CA LEU A 431 3.76 -13.18 -23.06
C LEU A 431 2.48 -12.50 -22.59
N LEU A 432 1.52 -12.24 -23.49
CA LEU A 432 0.20 -11.71 -23.13
C LEU A 432 -0.59 -12.73 -22.31
N THR A 433 -0.57 -14.01 -22.70
CA THR A 433 -1.23 -15.09 -21.95
C THR A 433 -0.61 -15.27 -20.57
N LEU A 434 0.73 -15.27 -20.48
CA LEU A 434 1.45 -15.31 -19.20
C LEU A 434 1.06 -14.13 -18.31
N SER A 435 1.07 -12.91 -18.86
CA SER A 435 0.63 -11.71 -18.14
C SER A 435 -0.82 -11.83 -17.69
N GLY A 436 -1.71 -12.36 -18.55
CA GLY A 436 -3.13 -12.54 -18.26
C GLY A 436 -3.35 -13.49 -17.09
N TRP A 437 -2.62 -14.60 -17.05
CA TRP A 437 -2.63 -15.53 -15.93
C TRP A 437 -2.16 -14.88 -14.63
N GLN A 438 -1.03 -14.16 -14.65
CA GLN A 438 -0.51 -13.48 -13.46
C GLN A 438 -1.44 -12.36 -12.99
N CYS A 439 -2.08 -11.65 -13.92
CA CYS A 439 -3.09 -10.64 -13.64
C CYS A 439 -4.32 -11.26 -12.93
N PHE A 440 -4.78 -12.43 -13.39
CA PHE A 440 -5.84 -13.18 -12.71
C PHE A 440 -5.44 -13.56 -11.28
N GLN A 441 -4.22 -14.07 -11.07
CA GLN A 441 -3.72 -14.41 -9.73
C GLN A 441 -3.66 -13.18 -8.82
N LEU A 442 -3.20 -12.05 -9.35
CA LEU A 442 -3.16 -10.77 -8.64
C LEU A 442 -4.56 -10.33 -8.20
N LEU A 443 -5.55 -10.38 -9.09
CA LEU A 443 -6.95 -10.06 -8.79
C LEU A 443 -7.53 -10.98 -7.71
N ARG A 444 -7.26 -12.28 -7.80
CA ARG A 444 -7.70 -13.28 -6.82
C ARG A 444 -7.14 -13.00 -5.43
N VAL A 445 -5.83 -12.82 -5.32
CA VAL A 445 -5.15 -12.53 -4.05
C VAL A 445 -5.70 -11.25 -3.42
N GLN A 446 -5.85 -10.19 -4.21
CA GLN A 446 -6.33 -8.89 -3.72
C GLN A 446 -7.79 -8.95 -3.26
N THR A 447 -8.64 -9.64 -4.01
CA THR A 447 -10.06 -9.82 -3.64
C THR A 447 -10.18 -10.61 -2.34
N ASN A 448 -9.39 -11.67 -2.16
CA ASN A 448 -9.37 -12.43 -0.91
C ASN A 448 -8.90 -11.58 0.28
N VAL A 449 -7.84 -10.79 0.12
CA VAL A 449 -7.34 -9.89 1.18
C VAL A 449 -8.43 -8.91 1.62
N VAL A 450 -9.17 -8.35 0.66
CA VAL A 450 -10.26 -7.42 0.91
C VAL A 450 -11.42 -8.08 1.67
N LEU A 451 -11.83 -9.27 1.26
CA LEU A 451 -12.87 -10.04 1.95
C LEU A 451 -12.47 -10.37 3.39
N VAL A 452 -11.22 -10.80 3.61
CA VAL A 452 -10.68 -11.06 4.96
C VAL A 452 -10.74 -9.80 5.82
N ARG A 453 -10.32 -8.65 5.28
CA ARG A 453 -10.37 -7.37 6.02
C ARG A 453 -11.79 -6.97 6.39
N ARG A 454 -12.76 -7.13 5.49
CA ARG A 454 -14.17 -6.85 5.81
C ARG A 454 -14.74 -7.85 6.82
N GLY A 455 -14.39 -9.12 6.73
CA GLY A 455 -14.75 -10.11 7.75
C GLY A 455 -14.21 -9.72 9.14
N ASN A 456 -12.97 -9.24 9.19
CA ASN A 456 -12.35 -8.75 10.42
C ASN A 456 -13.04 -7.49 10.97
N LEU A 457 -13.47 -6.57 10.09
CA LEU A 457 -14.25 -5.40 10.50
C LEU A 457 -15.55 -5.82 11.18
N LEU A 458 -16.34 -6.68 10.52
CA LEU A 458 -17.64 -7.15 11.04
C LEU A 458 -17.46 -7.87 12.39
N ALA A 459 -16.41 -8.67 12.52
CA ALA A 459 -16.08 -9.32 13.79
C ALA A 459 -15.74 -8.28 14.88
N GLY A 460 -15.00 -7.22 14.54
CA GLY A 460 -14.67 -6.13 15.44
C GLY A 460 -15.90 -5.30 15.86
N GLU A 461 -16.81 -5.00 14.93
CA GLU A 461 -18.06 -4.28 15.20
C GLU A 461 -18.93 -5.03 16.22
N VAL A 462 -19.05 -6.36 16.10
CA VAL A 462 -19.79 -7.18 17.08
C VAL A 462 -19.17 -7.10 18.49
N VAL A 463 -17.85 -6.96 18.60
CA VAL A 463 -17.18 -6.77 19.90
C VAL A 463 -17.42 -5.36 20.43
N ILE A 464 -17.33 -4.35 19.57
CA ILE A 464 -17.56 -2.94 19.92
C ILE A 464 -19.02 -2.71 20.36
N ASP A 465 -20.00 -3.28 19.66
CA ASP A 465 -21.42 -3.15 19.99
C ASP A 465 -21.78 -3.75 21.35
N LYS A 466 -20.98 -4.71 21.85
CA LYS A 466 -21.14 -5.28 23.18
C LYS A 466 -20.58 -4.39 24.30
N LEU A 467 -19.85 -3.33 23.97
CA LEU A 467 -19.33 -2.38 24.96
C LEU A 467 -20.48 -1.54 25.53
N LYS A 468 -20.96 -1.93 26.71
CA LYS A 468 -22.04 -1.24 27.45
C LYS A 468 -21.58 0.04 28.17
N LYS A 469 -20.28 0.30 28.21
CA LYS A 469 -19.65 1.43 28.93
C LYS A 469 -18.54 2.06 28.07
N PRO A 470 -18.20 3.34 28.31
CA PRO A 470 -17.04 3.96 27.71
C PRO A 470 -15.77 3.14 27.93
N ALA A 471 -15.01 2.92 26.85
CA ALA A 471 -13.81 2.09 26.82
C ALA A 471 -12.68 2.85 26.10
N THR A 472 -11.49 2.80 26.68
CA THR A 472 -10.27 3.38 26.08
C THR A 472 -9.29 2.26 25.77
N LEU A 473 -9.04 2.03 24.49
CA LEU A 473 -8.18 0.95 24.02
C LEU A 473 -6.76 1.47 23.71
N ILE A 474 -5.74 0.68 24.03
CA ILE A 474 -4.39 0.86 23.48
C ILE A 474 -4.18 -0.10 22.32
N ARG A 475 -3.51 0.41 21.29
CA ARG A 475 -3.06 -0.34 20.14
C ARG A 475 -1.58 -0.70 20.28
N LEU A 476 -1.28 -1.98 20.51
CA LEU A 476 0.10 -2.48 20.60
C LEU A 476 0.67 -3.05 19.30
N SER A 477 -0.18 -3.24 18.28
CA SER A 477 0.29 -3.70 16.97
C SER A 477 -0.50 -3.08 15.82
N PRO A 478 0.01 -3.13 14.59
CA PRO A 478 -0.71 -2.61 13.43
C PRO A 478 -2.02 -3.36 13.19
N ASP A 479 -2.00 -4.66 13.38
CA ASP A 479 -3.16 -5.52 13.16
C ASP A 479 -4.21 -5.34 14.25
N ALA A 480 -3.85 -4.78 15.41
CA ALA A 480 -4.69 -4.62 16.59
C ALA A 480 -5.95 -3.75 16.47
N LEU A 481 -6.27 -3.24 15.28
CA LEU A 481 -7.51 -2.51 15.10
C LEU A 481 -8.71 -3.48 15.10
N PRO A 482 -9.93 -2.98 15.35
CA PRO A 482 -11.19 -3.75 15.22
C PRO A 482 -11.50 -4.14 13.77
N GLY A 483 -10.50 -4.51 12.97
CA GLY A 483 -10.64 -4.79 11.55
C GLY A 483 -10.82 -3.53 10.69
N TRP A 484 -10.52 -2.33 11.18
CA TRP A 484 -10.80 -1.05 10.50
C TRP A 484 -10.09 -0.86 9.16
N GLU A 485 -9.04 -1.62 8.86
CA GLU A 485 -8.54 -1.78 7.49
C GLU A 485 -9.59 -2.27 6.50
N GLY A 486 -10.64 -2.95 6.96
CA GLY A 486 -11.83 -3.34 6.21
C GLY A 486 -12.89 -2.25 6.07
N CYS A 487 -12.70 -1.08 6.69
CA CYS A 487 -13.64 0.03 6.61
C CYS A 487 -13.76 0.52 5.16
N HIS A 488 -14.99 0.77 4.76
CA HIS A 488 -15.29 1.28 3.44
C HIS A 488 -14.89 2.78 3.36
N PRO A 489 -14.19 3.24 2.30
CA PRO A 489 -13.74 4.62 2.22
C PRO A 489 -14.85 5.67 2.22
N LEU A 490 -16.07 5.27 1.86
CA LEU A 490 -17.25 6.15 1.90
C LEU A 490 -18.04 5.99 3.21
N GLN A 491 -17.41 5.53 4.29
CA GLN A 491 -17.98 5.40 5.63
C GLN A 491 -17.03 5.99 6.68
N ARG A 492 -17.59 6.37 7.84
CA ARG A 492 -16.80 6.76 9.02
C ARG A 492 -16.20 5.51 9.66
N ILE A 493 -15.01 5.64 10.23
CA ILE A 493 -14.30 4.48 10.80
C ILE A 493 -14.88 4.08 12.15
N ASN A 494 -15.25 5.05 12.97
CA ASN A 494 -15.80 4.83 14.29
C ASN A 494 -17.08 5.65 14.46
N SER A 495 -18.21 4.96 14.59
CA SER A 495 -19.49 5.57 14.90
C SER A 495 -19.84 5.46 16.39
N ASN A 496 -19.04 4.74 17.20
CA ASN A 496 -19.35 4.49 18.60
C ASN A 496 -18.72 5.57 19.50
N PRO A 497 -19.53 6.46 20.12
CA PRO A 497 -19.03 7.53 20.98
C PRO A 497 -18.43 7.02 22.30
N ASN A 498 -18.72 5.77 22.68
CA ASN A 498 -18.17 5.15 23.88
C ASN A 498 -16.77 4.56 23.64
N LEU A 499 -16.26 4.55 22.41
CA LEU A 499 -14.99 3.95 22.08
C LEU A 499 -13.92 5.02 21.84
N ARG A 500 -12.86 4.98 22.66
CA ARG A 500 -11.63 5.78 22.49
C ARG A 500 -10.45 4.88 22.18
N ILE A 501 -9.55 5.32 21.30
CA ILE A 501 -8.34 4.57 20.94
C ILE A 501 -7.14 5.48 21.08
N VAL A 502 -6.22 5.10 21.96
CA VAL A 502 -4.99 5.84 22.17
C VAL A 502 -4.17 5.82 20.87
N PRO A 503 -3.70 6.98 20.38
CA PRO A 503 -2.92 7.04 19.16
C PRO A 503 -1.64 6.22 19.25
N ALA A 504 -1.34 5.48 18.18
CA ALA A 504 -0.18 4.60 18.10
C ALA A 504 0.56 4.75 16.78
N GLY A 505 1.60 3.92 16.57
CA GLY A 505 2.44 4.01 15.39
C GLY A 505 3.07 5.40 15.28
N TRP A 506 3.00 6.05 14.12
CA TRP A 506 3.62 7.36 13.89
C TRP A 506 3.12 8.48 14.78
N GLN A 507 1.97 8.38 15.42
CA GLN A 507 1.47 9.43 16.30
C GLN A 507 2.17 9.49 17.66
N ILE A 508 2.89 8.44 18.05
CA ILE A 508 3.55 8.37 19.37
C ILE A 508 4.59 9.50 19.49
N GLY A 509 4.51 10.25 20.58
CA GLY A 509 5.37 11.42 20.85
C GLY A 509 4.95 12.71 20.13
N SER A 510 3.87 12.69 19.35
CA SER A 510 3.32 13.92 18.76
C SER A 510 2.67 14.81 19.83
N PRO A 511 2.53 16.13 19.58
CA PRO A 511 1.79 17.02 20.48
C PRO A 511 0.38 16.52 20.81
N ARG A 512 -0.34 16.01 19.80
CA ARG A 512 -1.68 15.42 19.98
C ARG A 512 -1.65 14.15 20.84
N TYR A 513 -0.64 13.30 20.67
CA TYR A 513 -0.50 12.12 21.52
C TYR A 513 -0.26 12.51 22.98
N ASN A 514 0.61 13.50 23.24
CA ASN A 514 0.89 13.96 24.58
C ASN A 514 -0.34 14.64 25.23
N SER A 515 -1.13 15.41 24.46
CA SER A 515 -2.37 15.99 24.98
C SER A 515 -3.39 14.91 25.34
N ILE A 516 -3.52 13.88 24.50
CA ILE A 516 -4.42 12.74 24.77
C ILE A 516 -3.98 11.98 26.04
N LEU A 517 -2.67 11.79 26.26
CA LEU A 517 -2.20 11.19 27.50
C LEU A 517 -2.55 12.05 28.72
N ALA A 518 -2.36 13.37 28.64
CA ALA A 518 -2.71 14.29 29.70
C ALA A 518 -4.22 14.26 30.00
N ASP A 519 -5.07 14.24 28.96
CA ASP A 519 -6.53 14.11 29.08
C ASP A 519 -6.93 12.80 29.77
N LEU A 520 -6.14 11.74 29.60
CA LEU A 520 -6.30 10.45 30.26
C LEU A 520 -5.66 10.38 31.65
N GLY A 521 -4.99 11.45 32.11
CA GLY A 521 -4.33 11.52 33.41
C GLY A 521 -2.96 10.82 33.48
N PHE A 522 -2.23 10.78 32.36
CA PHE A 522 -0.87 10.26 32.24
C PHE A 522 0.10 11.34 31.76
N GLU A 523 1.27 11.42 32.37
CA GLU A 523 2.38 12.29 31.98
C GLU A 523 3.15 11.74 30.77
N SER A 524 3.20 10.41 30.63
CA SER A 524 3.95 9.74 29.56
C SER A 524 3.35 8.39 29.17
N GLY A 525 3.73 7.92 27.98
CA GLY A 525 3.34 6.57 27.54
C GLY A 525 3.93 5.47 28.43
N SER A 526 5.13 5.69 28.98
CA SER A 526 5.76 4.78 29.94
C SER A 526 5.01 4.74 31.27
N GLU A 527 4.56 5.89 31.78
CA GLU A 527 3.73 5.95 32.99
C GLU A 527 2.38 5.27 32.78
N MET A 528 1.72 5.53 31.64
CA MET A 528 0.48 4.86 31.26
C MET A 528 0.64 3.33 31.28
N LEU A 529 1.68 2.81 30.63
CA LEU A 529 1.98 1.38 30.62
C LEU A 529 2.28 0.84 32.04
N SER A 530 3.02 1.59 32.85
CA SER A 530 3.34 1.23 34.25
C SER A 530 2.10 1.11 35.13
N ARG A 531 1.22 2.12 35.07
CA ARG A 531 0.00 2.21 35.89
C ARG A 531 -1.01 1.17 35.46
N TRP A 532 -1.12 0.90 34.16
CA TRP A 532 -1.99 -0.14 33.64
C TRP A 532 -1.49 -1.53 33.99
N ALA A 533 -0.19 -1.76 33.94
CA ALA A 533 0.40 -3.01 34.42
C ALA A 533 0.15 -3.18 35.93
N SER A 534 0.35 -2.15 36.74
CA SER A 534 0.20 -2.28 38.20
C SER A 534 -1.26 -2.30 38.70
N ASN A 535 -2.20 -1.67 37.99
CA ASN A 535 -3.60 -1.62 38.37
C ASN A 535 -4.55 -1.77 37.16
N PRO A 536 -5.08 -2.99 36.92
CA PRO A 536 -5.99 -3.27 35.80
C PRO A 536 -7.32 -2.50 35.84
N SER A 537 -7.69 -1.91 36.98
CA SER A 537 -8.91 -1.09 37.09
C SER A 537 -8.76 0.32 36.50
N VAL A 538 -7.52 0.77 36.24
CA VAL A 538 -7.19 2.11 35.72
C VAL A 538 -7.34 2.20 34.18
N GLY A 539 -7.52 1.06 33.51
CA GLY A 539 -7.78 1.01 32.07
C GLY A 539 -8.31 -0.36 31.67
N GLN A 540 -9.39 -0.38 30.89
CA GLN A 540 -9.87 -1.61 30.30
C GLN A 540 -9.35 -1.73 28.85
N TYR A 541 -8.72 -2.87 28.56
CA TYR A 541 -8.61 -3.52 27.24
C TYR A 541 -7.32 -3.31 26.42
N PHE A 542 -6.49 -4.36 26.41
CA PHE A 542 -5.44 -4.58 25.41
C PHE A 542 -6.10 -5.16 24.15
N VAL A 543 -6.33 -4.34 23.13
CA VAL A 543 -6.68 -4.90 21.82
C VAL A 543 -5.38 -5.10 21.07
N ARG A 544 -5.02 -6.37 20.88
CA ARG A 544 -4.25 -6.84 19.72
C ARG A 544 -5.15 -7.83 18.98
N ARG A 545 -5.06 -7.84 17.64
CA ARG A 545 -6.13 -8.34 16.75
C ARG A 545 -6.56 -9.73 17.16
N ILE A 546 -7.87 -9.87 17.32
CA ILE A 546 -8.52 -11.11 17.72
C ILE A 546 -8.69 -12.07 16.52
N THR A 547 -8.50 -11.61 15.27
CA THR A 547 -8.83 -12.41 14.05
C THR A 547 -7.75 -12.47 12.97
N GLY A 548 -6.48 -12.29 13.31
CA GLY A 548 -5.41 -12.55 12.34
C GLY A 548 -4.03 -12.46 12.98
N THR A 549 -3.40 -13.62 13.14
CA THR A 549 -1.95 -13.77 13.36
C THR A 549 -1.37 -13.01 14.56
N PHE A 550 -1.87 -13.26 15.76
CA PHE A 550 -1.00 -13.09 16.93
C PHE A 550 0.02 -14.25 17.03
N PHE A 551 -0.34 -15.41 16.49
CA PHE A 551 0.19 -16.70 16.93
C PHE A 551 0.51 -17.68 15.78
N ALA A 552 0.28 -17.24 14.54
CA ALA A 552 0.50 -17.98 13.31
C ALA A 552 1.14 -17.01 12.32
N PRO A 553 2.27 -17.30 11.68
CA PRO A 553 2.73 -16.48 10.56
C PRO A 553 1.66 -16.41 9.46
N ALA A 554 1.63 -15.34 8.65
CA ALA A 554 0.65 -15.16 7.57
C ALA A 554 0.79 -16.29 6.53
N SER A 555 0.06 -17.39 6.74
CA SER A 555 0.27 -18.64 6.00
C SER A 555 0.16 -18.37 4.50
N PRO A 556 1.22 -18.59 3.71
CA PRO A 556 1.15 -18.38 2.28
C PRO A 556 0.08 -19.32 1.71
N ALA A 557 -0.69 -18.83 0.74
CA ALA A 557 -1.61 -19.69 0.02
C ALA A 557 -0.82 -20.88 -0.57
N GLY A 558 -1.26 -22.11 -0.28
CA GLY A 558 -0.51 -23.31 -0.64
C GLY A 558 0.47 -23.83 0.42
N PHE A 559 0.38 -23.38 1.69
CA PHE A 559 1.22 -23.90 2.76
C PHE A 559 0.97 -25.41 2.99
N THR A 560 2.03 -26.21 2.93
CA THR A 560 1.93 -27.68 2.86
C THR A 560 1.96 -28.41 4.21
N TRP A 561 2.10 -27.67 5.32
CA TRP A 561 2.14 -28.25 6.68
C TRP A 561 3.19 -29.35 6.88
N THR A 562 4.30 -29.27 6.14
CA THR A 562 5.43 -30.20 6.25
C THR A 562 6.52 -29.65 7.17
N GLU A 563 7.40 -30.53 7.68
CA GLU A 563 8.58 -30.11 8.45
C GLU A 563 9.40 -29.05 7.69
N LYS A 564 9.68 -29.32 6.42
CA LYS A 564 10.42 -28.41 5.56
C LYS A 564 9.70 -27.06 5.42
N ALA A 565 8.39 -27.07 5.16
CA ALA A 565 7.62 -25.83 5.07
C ALA A 565 7.62 -25.04 6.39
N LEU A 566 7.58 -25.71 7.55
CA LEU A 566 7.70 -25.04 8.84
C LEU A 566 9.08 -24.43 9.06
N ARG A 567 10.16 -25.15 8.74
CA ARG A 567 11.54 -24.65 8.88
C ARG A 567 11.88 -23.53 7.90
N ASP A 568 11.32 -23.56 6.70
CA ASP A 568 11.49 -22.51 5.69
C ASP A 568 10.69 -21.23 6.06
N PHE A 569 9.69 -21.37 6.92
CA PHE A 569 8.73 -20.32 7.24
C PHE A 569 8.90 -19.71 8.64
N LEU A 570 9.36 -20.48 9.62
CA LEU A 570 9.66 -20.05 10.98
C LEU A 570 11.16 -19.85 11.17
N SER A 571 11.54 -18.93 12.07
CA SER A 571 12.95 -18.73 12.39
C SER A 571 13.53 -19.92 13.19
N PRO A 572 14.85 -20.18 13.10
CA PRO A 572 15.51 -21.25 13.87
C PRO A 572 15.26 -21.15 15.38
N GLU A 573 15.20 -19.92 15.92
CA GLU A 573 14.96 -19.66 17.33
C GLU A 573 13.56 -20.13 17.75
N ARG A 574 12.54 -19.90 16.90
CA ARG A 574 11.18 -20.35 17.19
C ARG A 574 11.03 -21.86 17.09
N ILE A 575 11.75 -22.51 16.17
CA ILE A 575 11.80 -23.98 16.08
C ILE A 575 12.50 -24.57 17.33
N ALA A 576 13.49 -23.88 17.90
CA ALA A 576 14.20 -24.34 19.09
C ALA A 576 13.33 -24.35 20.36
N GLU A 577 12.24 -23.58 20.39
CA GLU A 577 11.26 -23.60 21.48
C GLU A 577 10.30 -24.80 21.40
N PHE A 578 10.31 -25.56 20.30
CA PHE A 578 9.39 -26.68 20.11
C PHE A 578 9.87 -27.91 20.89
N PRO A 579 8.96 -28.74 21.40
CA PRO A 579 9.34 -29.98 22.07
C PRO A 579 10.06 -30.92 21.08
N GLU A 580 11.02 -31.73 21.54
CA GLU A 580 11.84 -32.60 20.67
C GLU A 580 11.02 -33.47 19.70
N ASN A 581 9.79 -33.84 20.07
CA ASN A 581 8.88 -34.65 19.26
C ASN A 581 7.90 -33.84 18.37
N TRP A 582 8.13 -32.54 18.15
CA TRP A 582 7.22 -31.70 17.38
C TRP A 582 7.02 -32.17 15.93
N VAL A 583 8.03 -32.77 15.29
CA VAL A 583 7.89 -33.29 13.92
C VAL A 583 6.85 -34.42 13.87
N VAL A 584 6.87 -35.31 14.87
CA VAL A 584 5.89 -36.40 15.01
C VAL A 584 4.50 -35.82 15.27
N LYS A 585 4.40 -34.90 16.24
CA LYS A 585 3.14 -34.21 16.55
C LYS A 585 2.56 -33.46 15.34
N LEU A 586 3.41 -32.89 14.48
CA LEU A 586 3.01 -32.17 13.26
C LEU A 586 2.44 -33.12 12.23
N SER A 587 3.08 -34.28 12.01
CA SER A 587 2.58 -35.31 11.10
C SER A 587 1.22 -35.83 11.54
N GLU A 588 1.06 -36.09 12.84
CA GLU A 588 -0.24 -36.48 13.43
C GLU A 588 -1.28 -35.37 13.32
N PHE A 589 -0.89 -34.12 13.58
CA PHE A 589 -1.78 -32.97 13.46
C PHE A 589 -2.28 -32.81 12.01
N ARG A 590 -1.36 -32.83 11.05
CA ARG A 590 -1.66 -32.76 9.61
C ARG A 590 -2.58 -33.90 9.19
N SER A 591 -2.28 -35.14 9.56
CA SER A 591 -3.10 -36.31 9.21
C SER A 591 -4.52 -36.19 9.78
N LYS A 592 -4.62 -35.82 11.06
CA LYS A 592 -5.90 -35.60 11.74
C LYS A 592 -6.72 -34.49 11.08
N VAL A 593 -6.09 -33.37 10.74
CA VAL A 593 -6.76 -32.23 10.07
C VAL A 593 -7.25 -32.63 8.69
N ILE A 594 -6.43 -33.33 7.90
CA ILE A 594 -6.82 -33.80 6.57
C ILE A 594 -8.05 -34.71 6.67
N GLU A 595 -8.04 -35.67 7.59
CA GLU A 595 -9.12 -36.64 7.77
C GLU A 595 -10.40 -35.99 8.33
N GLU A 596 -10.29 -35.22 9.42
CA GLU A 596 -11.45 -34.71 10.14
C GLU A 596 -12.04 -33.42 9.55
N GLN A 597 -11.19 -32.51 9.05
CA GLN A 597 -11.63 -31.18 8.59
C GLN A 597 -11.70 -31.06 7.07
N TYR A 598 -10.96 -31.88 6.33
CA TYR A 598 -10.88 -31.83 4.87
C TYR A 598 -11.23 -33.17 4.19
N ALA A 599 -11.95 -34.06 4.89
CA ALA A 599 -12.51 -35.30 4.37
C ALA A 599 -11.50 -36.22 3.62
N GLY A 600 -10.24 -36.23 4.08
CA GLY A 600 -9.17 -37.02 3.49
C GLY A 600 -8.45 -36.36 2.30
N ASP A 601 -8.88 -35.17 1.85
CA ASP A 601 -8.28 -34.50 0.69
C ASP A 601 -7.25 -33.43 1.11
N GLU A 602 -5.97 -33.78 0.93
CA GLU A 602 -4.86 -32.88 1.20
C GLU A 602 -4.88 -31.60 0.34
N THR A 603 -5.41 -31.68 -0.89
CA THR A 603 -5.45 -30.52 -1.79
C THR A 603 -6.37 -29.42 -1.25
N LEU A 604 -7.42 -29.79 -0.49
CA LEU A 604 -8.30 -28.84 0.17
C LEU A 604 -7.62 -28.17 1.37
N LEU A 605 -6.80 -28.91 2.14
CA LEU A 605 -5.96 -28.31 3.18
C LEU A 605 -4.99 -27.29 2.56
N ILE A 606 -4.30 -27.64 1.48
CA ILE A 606 -3.35 -26.75 0.79
C ILE A 606 -4.08 -25.53 0.20
N ALA A 607 -5.30 -25.70 -0.29
CA ALA A 607 -6.15 -24.66 -0.84
C ALA A 607 -6.93 -23.85 0.20
N ALA A 608 -6.84 -24.23 1.49
CA ALA A 608 -7.58 -23.61 2.57
C ALA A 608 -7.33 -22.10 2.62
N THR A 609 -8.39 -21.36 2.95
CA THR A 609 -8.34 -19.91 3.04
C THR A 609 -7.34 -19.46 4.11
N PRO A 610 -6.78 -18.25 4.02
CA PRO A 610 -5.87 -17.73 5.04
C PRO A 610 -6.46 -17.75 6.47
N SER A 611 -7.79 -17.65 6.60
CA SER A 611 -8.49 -17.73 7.88
C SER A 611 -8.51 -19.16 8.45
N GLU A 612 -8.80 -20.15 7.61
CA GLU A 612 -8.77 -21.57 7.99
C GLU A 612 -7.34 -22.01 8.31
N GLN A 613 -6.38 -21.63 7.47
CA GLN A 613 -4.95 -21.84 7.70
C GLN A 613 -4.50 -21.22 9.03
N ALA A 614 -4.93 -19.99 9.32
CA ALA A 614 -4.64 -19.36 10.61
C ALA A 614 -5.20 -20.18 11.77
N ALA A 615 -6.46 -20.63 11.71
CA ALA A 615 -7.08 -21.45 12.76
C ALA A 615 -6.30 -22.75 13.01
N LEU A 616 -5.81 -23.41 11.97
CA LEU A 616 -4.98 -24.60 12.08
C LEU A 616 -3.67 -24.32 12.82
N TRP A 617 -3.05 -23.15 12.60
CA TRP A 617 -1.82 -22.79 13.32
C TRP A 617 -2.06 -22.64 14.82
N TYR A 618 -3.20 -22.10 15.24
CA TYR A 618 -3.57 -22.05 16.66
C TYR A 618 -3.71 -23.44 17.25
N GLN A 619 -4.44 -24.32 16.56
CA GLN A 619 -4.63 -25.71 17.02
C GLN A 619 -3.29 -26.43 17.12
N TRP A 620 -2.39 -26.18 16.16
CA TRP A 620 -1.04 -26.71 16.17
C TRP A 620 -0.22 -26.23 17.37
N PHE A 621 -0.11 -24.91 17.58
CA PHE A 621 0.67 -24.35 18.68
C PHE A 621 0.12 -24.76 20.06
N ALA A 622 -1.20 -24.84 20.20
CA ALA A 622 -1.84 -25.38 21.40
C ALA A 622 -1.49 -26.86 21.63
N LYS A 623 -1.41 -27.66 20.56
CA LYS A 623 -1.06 -29.10 20.65
C LYS A 623 0.39 -29.34 21.09
N ILE A 624 1.30 -28.40 20.81
CA ILE A 624 2.71 -28.50 21.21
C ILE A 624 3.06 -27.76 22.51
N ASP A 625 2.07 -27.14 23.17
CA ASP A 625 2.23 -26.42 24.44
C ASP A 625 3.31 -25.31 24.39
N VAL A 626 3.47 -24.70 23.23
CA VAL A 626 4.42 -23.59 23.05
C VAL A 626 3.69 -22.29 23.32
N THR A 627 4.16 -21.53 24.32
CA THR A 627 3.54 -20.25 24.66
C THR A 627 3.56 -19.29 23.47
N PRO A 628 2.45 -18.58 23.21
CA PRO A 628 2.31 -17.87 21.94
C PRO A 628 2.96 -16.47 21.93
N LEU A 629 3.44 -16.00 23.08
CA LEU A 629 4.18 -14.74 23.21
C LEU A 629 5.62 -14.95 22.78
N SER A 630 6.16 -14.04 21.96
CA SER A 630 7.61 -14.04 21.70
C SER A 630 8.38 -13.79 23.01
N PRO A 631 9.58 -14.35 23.16
CA PRO A 631 10.46 -14.05 24.30
C PRO A 631 10.60 -12.55 24.55
N ALA A 632 10.68 -11.74 23.49
CA ALA A 632 10.75 -10.28 23.57
C ALA A 632 9.54 -9.63 24.29
N TRP A 633 8.30 -10.07 24.01
CA TRP A 633 7.12 -9.57 24.72
C TRP A 633 7.06 -10.09 26.16
N LYS A 634 7.45 -11.35 26.41
CA LYS A 634 7.51 -11.93 27.77
C LYS A 634 8.47 -11.13 28.64
N SER A 635 9.69 -10.92 28.16
CA SER A 635 10.74 -10.09 28.75
C SER A 635 10.29 -8.65 28.98
N TYR A 636 9.60 -8.05 28.00
CA TYR A 636 9.05 -6.71 28.12
C TYR A 636 8.02 -6.56 29.25
N PHE A 637 7.03 -7.46 29.34
CA PHE A 637 6.01 -7.38 30.40
C PHE A 637 6.54 -7.76 31.78
N GLN A 638 7.48 -8.72 31.88
CA GLN A 638 8.13 -9.08 33.13
C GLN A 638 8.85 -7.90 33.80
N ARG A 639 9.41 -6.97 33.01
CA ARG A 639 10.02 -5.73 33.56
C ARG A 639 9.02 -4.80 34.23
N TRP A 640 7.75 -4.86 33.86
CA TRP A 640 6.68 -4.06 34.47
C TRP A 640 6.01 -4.76 35.66
N GLN A 641 6.07 -6.10 35.73
CA GLN A 641 5.54 -6.89 36.85
C GLN A 641 6.53 -7.99 37.29
N PRO A 642 7.67 -7.62 37.92
CA PRO A 642 8.73 -8.59 38.23
C PRO A 642 8.32 -9.66 39.27
N GLN A 643 7.22 -9.45 40.01
CA GLN A 643 6.75 -10.38 41.04
C GLN A 643 5.63 -11.34 40.60
N ARG A 644 5.11 -11.23 39.37
CA ARG A 644 4.09 -12.14 38.85
C ARG A 644 4.67 -13.00 37.72
N SER A 645 4.59 -14.32 37.89
CA SER A 645 4.88 -15.23 36.79
C SER A 645 3.81 -15.03 35.72
N LEU A 646 4.21 -14.78 34.47
CA LEU A 646 3.29 -14.82 33.32
C LEU A 646 2.72 -16.22 33.09
N ASP A 647 3.29 -17.23 33.75
CA ASP A 647 2.85 -18.62 33.77
C ASP A 647 1.97 -18.93 35.01
N ASP A 648 1.57 -17.91 35.79
CA ASP A 648 0.65 -18.06 36.93
C ASP A 648 -0.79 -18.35 36.42
N PRO A 649 -1.42 -19.48 36.81
CA PRO A 649 -2.78 -19.85 36.41
C PRO A 649 -3.87 -18.86 36.85
N ARG A 650 -3.57 -17.91 37.75
CA ARG A 650 -4.49 -16.81 38.14
C ARG A 650 -4.47 -15.64 37.15
N THR A 651 -3.52 -15.63 36.21
CA THR A 651 -3.53 -14.69 35.08
C THR A 651 -4.62 -15.14 34.11
N THR A 652 -5.81 -14.55 34.21
CA THR A 652 -6.97 -15.03 33.45
C THR A 652 -6.88 -14.56 32.00
N TRP A 653 -6.53 -15.49 31.11
CA TRP A 653 -6.70 -15.32 29.68
C TRP A 653 -8.17 -15.54 29.34
N ILE A 654 -8.96 -14.47 29.18
CA ILE A 654 -10.38 -14.63 28.85
C ILE A 654 -10.51 -15.08 27.39
N LYS A 655 -10.72 -16.39 27.20
CA LYS A 655 -11.30 -16.97 25.98
C LYS A 655 -12.76 -16.52 25.89
N ILE A 656 -13.14 -15.81 24.82
CA ILE A 656 -14.54 -15.45 24.61
C ILE A 656 -15.33 -16.75 24.38
N LYS A 657 -16.29 -17.04 25.27
CA LYS A 657 -16.90 -18.37 25.41
C LYS A 657 -17.78 -18.85 24.23
N ASN A 658 -17.73 -18.21 23.05
CA ASN A 658 -18.46 -18.61 21.84
C ASN A 658 -17.75 -18.22 20.52
N SER A 659 -16.47 -17.87 20.56
CA SER A 659 -15.62 -17.74 19.38
C SER A 659 -14.21 -18.18 19.75
N ASP A 660 -13.49 -18.86 18.85
CA ASP A 660 -12.10 -19.31 19.05
C ASP A 660 -11.10 -18.13 19.06
N GLN A 661 -11.38 -17.15 19.90
CA GLN A 661 -10.84 -15.81 19.86
C GLN A 661 -10.31 -15.45 21.24
N LEU A 662 -8.99 -15.25 21.31
CA LEU A 662 -8.30 -14.80 22.51
C LEU A 662 -8.17 -13.28 22.46
N ALA A 663 -8.65 -12.61 23.50
CA ALA A 663 -8.50 -11.19 23.69
C ALA A 663 -7.91 -10.98 25.09
N ILE A 664 -6.89 -10.13 25.21
CA ILE A 664 -6.28 -9.86 26.52
C ILE A 664 -7.19 -8.85 27.25
N PHE A 665 -8.16 -9.41 27.96
CA PHE A 665 -8.96 -8.74 28.96
C PHE A 665 -8.41 -9.12 30.33
N GLN A 666 -7.71 -8.20 31.00
CA GLN A 666 -7.47 -8.35 32.44
C GLN A 666 -8.62 -7.64 33.17
N LEU A 667 -9.64 -8.42 33.56
CA LEU A 667 -10.65 -7.98 34.51
C LEU A 667 -10.32 -8.64 35.87
N HIS A 668 -10.21 -7.84 36.92
CA HIS A 668 -10.45 -8.32 38.27
C HIS A 668 -11.94 -8.12 38.58
N GLU A 669 -12.50 -9.06 39.35
CA GLU A 669 -13.91 -9.16 39.77
C GLU A 669 -14.51 -7.85 40.31
#